data_AF-A0A661WLU9-F1
#
_entry.id   AF-A0A661WLU9-F1
#
_cell.length_a   1.000
_cell.length_b   1.000
_cell.length_c   1.000
_cell.angle_alpha   90.00
_cell.angle_beta   90.00
_cell.angle_gamma   90.00
#
_symmetry.space_group_name_H-M   'P 1'
#
loop_
_entity.id
_entity.type
_entity.pdbx_description
1 polymer ?
#
loop_
_entity_poly.entity_id
_entity_poly.type
_entity_poly.pdbx_seq_one_letter_code
_entity_poly.pdbx_strand_id
1 'polypeptide(L)'
;MEIKGIKYIGPFLDNSGYAQAARGNIMALHSLGVPLTLQPVSFENARPDLGKHGEELKGLIEKDIDYNIVLTHTTPEFWAKYKEEGKAFVGYTIWETTKLHPDWPGYINDTADKVLVGSEWNVDVFEESGVTKPIGVVPHGIDVSEFEGIDPFDVSGVSDDAYVFYSVFQWTERKHPLALIKAYWHAFQKGENVAMVLKTYRSDYSEPEKNAVRTTIKRLKTVMPMENYPPIYLISHMLTNDEILGLHARGNCYASLDRGEGFGLSPFAAGACGNPIIVTGFGGSTEYAKEGLSYLVDYSETPVFGMPWCMSLNSLVNTKDGYKKARDVREGDEVRNKHLNYKNINKLEIRPLLDAEDVYSLKHFSFPFSSELTGDHKLYVVDGKAIVRKRVEDINVGDYLYVPKPHTIRGPLSGLDDISSEEGMKKLFYLFGLYLAEGHVCKGGYYVSFSFNLNEKYTLGKKCKSYMRGIFGKYINDENIYERDLVDRNGYEINFNSSELAKIFSDRFGTGSHDKSICDEVKYNFRNVDLLSGYWDGDGHIRKEGYKNKRTGKKRISPECVAETASLDLALDLREIMLSIGIVPSLRESVRSDGRVSYIFSVSDSIFDEVFNIEANRINSRFKIYTESGFGVLVTKKELLEDFDDLICSISVDIDVDEDIVDGGSYILNGMASSNSPWYRGDQLWAEPNIVDGAMKMRHVYNNQSEALETGKKLAKSIAENFSWEAIGQRIIDEIGGM
;
A
#
# COMPACT_ATOMS: atom_id res chain seq x y z
N MET A 1 23.69 -10.91 -42.11
CA MET A 1 23.45 -12.29 -42.58
C MET A 1 22.36 -12.31 -43.66
N GLU A 2 22.43 -13.25 -44.61
CA GLU A 2 21.34 -13.47 -45.60
C GLU A 2 20.20 -14.30 -44.98
N ILE A 3 18.94 -13.87 -45.14
CA ILE A 3 17.76 -14.57 -44.63
C ILE A 3 17.26 -15.54 -45.70
N LYS A 4 17.40 -16.85 -45.45
CA LYS A 4 16.85 -17.91 -46.33
C LYS A 4 15.36 -18.15 -46.07
N GLY A 5 14.97 -18.04 -44.81
CA GLY A 5 13.62 -18.25 -44.30
C GLY A 5 13.59 -18.15 -42.78
N ILE A 6 12.40 -17.94 -42.22
CA ILE A 6 12.19 -17.77 -40.79
C ILE A 6 11.16 -18.79 -40.29
N LYS A 7 11.54 -19.52 -39.25
CA LYS A 7 10.60 -20.25 -38.41
C LYS A 7 10.08 -19.32 -37.31
N TYR A 8 8.80 -18.96 -37.37
CA TYR A 8 8.17 -18.06 -36.42
C TYR A 8 7.36 -18.84 -35.40
N ILE A 9 7.67 -18.67 -34.12
CA ILE A 9 7.04 -19.39 -33.01
C ILE A 9 6.33 -18.37 -32.13
N GLY A 10 5.01 -18.50 -31.92
CA GLY A 10 4.27 -17.50 -31.15
C GLY A 10 2.78 -17.81 -31.00
N PRO A 11 2.05 -17.06 -30.15
CA PRO A 11 0.66 -17.36 -29.80
C PRO A 11 -0.37 -16.83 -30.81
N PHE A 12 -0.08 -16.81 -32.11
CA PHE A 12 -0.89 -16.12 -33.13
C PHE A 12 -2.32 -16.67 -33.36
N LEU A 13 -2.70 -17.79 -32.72
CA LEU A 13 -4.04 -18.40 -32.81
C LEU A 13 -4.96 -18.09 -31.63
N ASP A 14 -4.48 -17.40 -30.59
CA ASP A 14 -5.31 -17.01 -29.43
C ASP A 14 -5.65 -15.51 -29.41
N ASN A 15 -6.34 -15.07 -28.35
CA ASN A 15 -6.86 -13.71 -28.22
C ASN A 15 -5.98 -12.79 -27.35
N SER A 16 -4.79 -13.23 -26.99
CA SER A 16 -3.86 -12.42 -26.18
C SER A 16 -3.29 -11.25 -26.99
N GLY A 17 -2.79 -10.22 -26.29
CA GLY A 17 -2.06 -9.12 -26.95
C GLY A 17 -0.83 -9.60 -27.72
N TYR A 18 -0.12 -10.61 -27.20
CA TYR A 18 0.99 -11.26 -27.91
C TYR A 18 0.52 -11.89 -29.23
N ALA A 19 -0.68 -12.48 -29.27
CA ALA A 19 -1.22 -13.07 -30.47
C ALA A 19 -1.50 -12.03 -31.56
N GLN A 20 -2.15 -10.92 -31.18
CA GLN A 20 -2.43 -9.82 -32.11
C GLN A 20 -1.14 -9.21 -32.66
N ALA A 21 -0.16 -8.96 -31.79
CA ALA A 21 1.17 -8.50 -32.18
C ALA A 21 1.88 -9.48 -33.13
N ALA A 22 1.86 -10.78 -32.81
CA ALA A 22 2.47 -11.81 -33.64
C ALA A 22 1.82 -11.88 -35.04
N ARG A 23 0.49 -11.80 -35.13
CA ARG A 23 -0.21 -11.74 -36.42
C ARG A 23 0.25 -10.56 -37.27
N GLY A 24 0.34 -9.36 -36.70
CA GLY A 24 0.84 -8.17 -37.40
C GLY A 24 2.26 -8.36 -37.94
N ASN A 25 3.18 -8.90 -37.12
CA ASN A 25 4.57 -9.12 -37.52
C ASN A 25 4.71 -10.24 -38.57
N ILE A 26 3.92 -11.31 -38.47
CA ILE A 26 3.89 -12.40 -39.45
C ILE A 26 3.40 -11.88 -40.79
N MET A 27 2.29 -11.13 -40.81
CA MET A 27 1.75 -10.57 -42.04
C MET A 27 2.67 -9.53 -42.67
N ALA A 28 3.37 -8.73 -41.85
CA ALA A 28 4.42 -7.82 -42.31
C ALA A 28 5.52 -8.56 -43.09
N LEU A 29 6.10 -9.61 -42.51
CA LEU A 29 7.10 -10.44 -43.18
C LEU A 29 6.55 -11.15 -44.43
N HIS A 30 5.33 -11.67 -44.33
CA HIS A 30 4.67 -12.37 -45.43
C HIS A 30 4.44 -11.45 -46.64
N SER A 31 4.02 -10.21 -46.40
CA SER A 31 3.76 -9.20 -47.44
C SER A 31 5.01 -8.83 -48.25
N LEU A 32 6.20 -8.96 -47.64
CA LEU A 32 7.50 -8.72 -48.29
C LEU A 32 8.08 -9.98 -48.95
N GLY A 33 7.34 -11.09 -48.96
CA GLY A 33 7.76 -12.33 -49.60
C GLY A 33 8.83 -13.12 -48.84
N VAL A 34 9.03 -12.86 -47.53
CA VAL A 34 9.95 -13.65 -46.70
C VAL A 34 9.41 -15.08 -46.57
N PRO A 35 10.21 -16.12 -46.84
CA PRO A 35 9.78 -17.51 -46.62
C PRO A 35 9.53 -17.77 -45.12
N LEU A 36 8.29 -18.16 -44.77
CA LEU A 36 7.87 -18.41 -43.40
C LEU A 36 7.34 -19.83 -43.18
N THR A 37 7.67 -20.39 -42.03
CA THR A 37 7.00 -21.56 -41.43
C THR A 37 6.59 -21.21 -40.01
N LEU A 38 5.33 -21.44 -39.67
CA LEU A 38 4.78 -21.04 -38.37
C LEU A 38 4.60 -22.24 -37.44
N GLN A 39 5.02 -22.08 -36.20
CA GLN A 39 4.76 -23.04 -35.12
C GLN A 39 3.90 -22.36 -34.04
N PRO A 40 2.61 -22.72 -33.91
CA PRO A 40 1.74 -22.07 -32.94
C PRO A 40 2.10 -22.49 -31.51
N VAL A 41 2.03 -21.52 -30.60
CA VAL A 41 1.88 -21.75 -29.16
C VAL A 41 0.56 -21.14 -28.69
N SER A 42 0.21 -21.29 -27.42
CA SER A 42 -1.02 -20.73 -26.87
C SER A 42 -0.79 -20.32 -25.42
N PHE A 43 -1.19 -19.11 -25.08
CA PHE A 43 -1.27 -18.62 -23.71
C PHE A 43 -2.69 -18.70 -23.18
N GLU A 44 -3.68 -18.59 -24.06
CA GLU A 44 -5.10 -18.65 -23.70
C GLU A 44 -5.83 -19.82 -24.36
N ASN A 45 -6.91 -20.27 -23.75
CA ASN A 45 -7.79 -21.31 -24.34
C ASN A 45 -8.75 -20.74 -25.40
N ALA A 46 -9.04 -19.45 -25.35
CA ALA A 46 -9.96 -18.80 -26.29
C ALA A 46 -9.35 -18.77 -27.70
N ARG A 47 -10.20 -18.91 -28.72
CA ARG A 47 -9.83 -18.86 -30.14
C ARG A 47 -10.69 -17.78 -30.81
N PRO A 48 -10.11 -16.62 -31.15
CA PRO A 48 -10.86 -15.53 -31.74
C PRO A 48 -11.11 -15.75 -33.23
N ASP A 49 -11.96 -14.91 -33.80
CA ASP A 49 -11.98 -14.70 -35.24
C ASP A 49 -10.64 -14.06 -35.66
N LEU A 50 -9.99 -14.67 -36.66
CA LEU A 50 -8.69 -14.22 -37.17
C LEU A 50 -8.82 -13.17 -38.28
N GLY A 51 -10.04 -12.80 -38.64
CA GLY A 51 -10.33 -11.80 -39.67
C GLY A 51 -9.91 -12.26 -41.07
N LYS A 52 -9.75 -11.29 -41.98
CA LYS A 52 -9.52 -11.53 -43.42
C LYS A 52 -8.23 -12.30 -43.73
N HIS A 53 -7.23 -12.24 -42.84
CA HIS A 53 -5.93 -12.92 -43.01
C HIS A 53 -5.85 -14.30 -42.34
N GLY A 54 -6.95 -14.80 -41.76
CA GLY A 54 -6.95 -16.07 -41.04
C GLY A 54 -6.55 -17.28 -41.90
N GLU A 55 -6.98 -17.34 -43.15
CA GLU A 55 -6.65 -18.45 -44.06
C GLU A 55 -5.20 -18.37 -44.57
N GLU A 56 -4.70 -17.16 -44.85
CA GLU A 56 -3.29 -16.94 -45.20
C GLU A 56 -2.37 -17.39 -44.06
N LEU A 57 -2.69 -17.00 -42.82
CA LEU A 57 -1.96 -17.40 -41.62
C LEU A 57 -1.94 -18.93 -41.44
N LYS A 58 -3.10 -19.59 -41.59
CA LYS A 58 -3.20 -21.06 -41.48
C LYS A 58 -2.38 -21.78 -42.55
N GLY A 59 -2.31 -21.23 -43.77
CA GLY A 59 -1.54 -21.79 -44.87
C GLY A 59 -0.01 -21.78 -44.67
N LEU A 60 0.48 -21.04 -43.67
CA LEU A 60 1.91 -20.96 -43.33
C LEU A 60 2.31 -21.89 -42.16
N ILE A 61 1.34 -22.53 -41.49
CA ILE A 61 1.59 -23.42 -40.35
C ILE A 61 2.33 -24.68 -40.82
N GLU A 62 3.45 -24.98 -40.16
CA GLU A 62 4.28 -26.16 -40.41
C GLU A 62 4.64 -26.37 -41.90
N LYS A 63 4.73 -25.27 -42.65
CA LYS A 63 5.11 -25.29 -44.06
C LYS A 63 6.55 -25.76 -44.21
N ASP A 64 6.80 -26.68 -45.14
CA ASP A 64 8.14 -27.18 -45.43
C ASP A 64 8.93 -26.15 -46.25
N ILE A 65 9.94 -25.52 -45.62
CA ILE A 65 10.82 -24.51 -46.21
C ILE A 65 12.26 -24.68 -45.68
N ASP A 66 13.25 -24.19 -46.43
CA ASP A 66 14.60 -23.96 -45.89
C ASP A 66 14.59 -22.64 -45.08
N TYR A 67 15.01 -22.69 -43.81
CA TYR A 67 15.10 -21.53 -42.93
C TYR A 67 16.41 -21.54 -42.16
N ASN A 68 16.97 -20.38 -41.85
CA ASN A 68 18.18 -20.23 -41.03
C ASN A 68 17.95 -19.45 -39.74
N ILE A 69 16.74 -18.92 -39.53
CA ILE A 69 16.37 -18.11 -38.37
C ILE A 69 15.21 -18.77 -37.62
N VAL A 70 15.32 -18.82 -36.29
CA VAL A 70 14.20 -19.13 -35.39
C VAL A 70 13.84 -17.87 -34.64
N LEU A 71 12.67 -17.30 -34.94
CA LEU A 71 12.12 -16.13 -34.25
C LEU A 71 11.04 -16.59 -33.28
N THR A 72 11.29 -16.44 -31.97
CA THR A 72 10.36 -16.85 -30.92
C THR A 72 9.73 -15.64 -30.24
N HIS A 73 8.44 -15.41 -30.49
CA HIS A 73 7.64 -14.34 -29.91
C HIS A 73 6.81 -14.85 -28.72
N THR A 74 7.49 -14.99 -27.58
CA THR A 74 6.92 -15.44 -26.29
C THR A 74 7.68 -14.80 -25.14
N THR A 75 7.27 -15.06 -23.90
CA THR A 75 8.07 -14.74 -22.72
C THR A 75 9.39 -15.55 -22.68
N PRO A 76 10.50 -14.98 -22.13
CA PRO A 76 11.84 -15.56 -22.23
C PRO A 76 12.05 -16.93 -21.60
N GLU A 77 11.32 -17.27 -20.53
CA GLU A 77 11.46 -18.55 -19.84
C GLU A 77 11.14 -19.76 -20.74
N PHE A 78 10.47 -19.52 -21.87
CA PHE A 78 10.14 -20.55 -22.85
C PHE A 78 11.10 -20.63 -24.03
N TRP A 79 12.11 -19.75 -24.14
CA TRP A 79 12.92 -19.68 -25.35
C TRP A 79 13.86 -20.88 -25.51
N ALA A 80 14.45 -21.38 -24.42
CA ALA A 80 15.47 -22.43 -24.49
C ALA A 80 14.99 -23.71 -25.21
N LYS A 81 13.70 -24.08 -25.06
CA LYS A 81 13.12 -25.27 -25.72
C LYS A 81 12.97 -25.13 -27.24
N TYR A 82 13.10 -23.93 -27.79
CA TYR A 82 12.94 -23.65 -29.22
C TYR A 82 14.26 -23.41 -29.93
N LYS A 83 15.39 -23.47 -29.21
CA LYS A 83 16.71 -23.29 -29.81
C LYS A 83 17.05 -24.48 -30.70
N GLU A 84 17.46 -24.20 -31.93
CA GLU A 84 17.87 -25.20 -32.92
C GLU A 84 19.35 -25.03 -33.25
N GLU A 85 20.11 -26.13 -33.26
CA GLU A 85 21.55 -26.10 -33.55
C GLU A 85 21.82 -25.63 -34.99
N GLY A 86 22.76 -24.70 -35.16
CA GLY A 86 23.13 -24.16 -36.48
C GLY A 86 22.13 -23.16 -37.08
N LYS A 87 21.12 -22.72 -36.31
CA LYS A 87 20.18 -21.64 -36.67
C LYS A 87 20.41 -20.43 -35.77
N ALA A 88 20.21 -19.22 -36.29
CA ALA A 88 20.25 -18.02 -35.47
C ALA A 88 18.96 -17.90 -34.64
N PHE A 89 19.06 -17.63 -33.35
CA PHE A 89 17.92 -17.51 -32.44
C PHE A 89 17.62 -16.05 -32.10
N VAL A 90 16.41 -15.61 -32.47
CA VAL A 90 15.91 -14.25 -32.21
C VAL A 90 14.72 -14.33 -31.26
N GLY A 91 14.87 -13.78 -30.06
CA GLY A 91 13.77 -13.66 -29.10
C GLY A 91 12.97 -12.37 -29.35
N TYR A 92 11.65 -12.41 -29.26
CA TYR A 92 10.80 -11.22 -29.30
C TYR A 92 9.93 -11.21 -28.05
N THR A 93 10.05 -10.18 -27.21
CA THR A 93 9.21 -9.99 -26.03
C THR A 93 9.10 -8.51 -25.68
N ILE A 94 8.09 -8.16 -24.90
CA ILE A 94 7.83 -6.80 -24.43
C ILE A 94 7.56 -6.82 -22.94
N TRP A 95 7.73 -5.67 -22.30
CA TRP A 95 7.55 -5.51 -20.86
C TRP A 95 6.88 -4.18 -20.54
N GLU A 96 6.25 -4.08 -19.36
CA GLU A 96 5.35 -2.98 -18.99
C GLU A 96 5.74 -2.22 -17.71
N THR A 97 6.89 -2.54 -17.10
CA THR A 97 7.39 -1.87 -15.87
C THR A 97 8.85 -1.44 -16.03
N THR A 98 9.38 -0.61 -15.12
CA THR A 98 10.75 -0.08 -15.25
C THR A 98 11.87 -1.12 -15.12
N LYS A 99 11.58 -2.37 -14.71
CA LYS A 99 12.57 -3.46 -14.68
C LYS A 99 11.97 -4.79 -15.06
N LEU A 100 12.73 -5.63 -15.73
CA LEU A 100 12.34 -7.01 -16.03
C LEU A 100 12.17 -7.86 -14.77
N HIS A 101 11.50 -9.00 -14.92
CA HIS A 101 11.59 -10.06 -13.94
C HIS A 101 13.07 -10.51 -13.78
N PRO A 102 13.59 -10.73 -12.56
CA PRO A 102 15.02 -10.98 -12.31
C PRO A 102 15.61 -12.19 -13.06
N ASP A 103 14.79 -13.19 -13.35
CA ASP A 103 15.24 -14.38 -14.07
C ASP A 103 15.30 -14.16 -15.60
N TRP A 104 14.58 -13.18 -16.12
CA TRP A 104 14.49 -12.93 -17.57
C TRP A 104 15.83 -12.58 -18.20
N PRO A 105 16.68 -11.68 -17.63
CA PRO A 105 18.02 -11.44 -18.15
C PRO A 105 18.83 -12.72 -18.31
N GLY A 106 18.74 -13.67 -17.37
CA GLY A 106 19.39 -14.98 -17.46
C GLY A 106 18.88 -15.79 -18.66
N TYR A 107 17.57 -15.99 -18.76
CA TYR A 107 16.96 -16.73 -19.88
C TYR A 107 17.31 -16.11 -21.25
N ILE A 108 17.28 -14.78 -21.33
CA ILE A 108 17.60 -14.01 -22.53
C ILE A 108 19.08 -14.22 -22.91
N ASN A 109 19.99 -13.98 -21.96
CA ASN A 109 21.43 -14.02 -22.20
C ASN A 109 21.93 -15.43 -22.54
N ASP A 110 21.31 -16.47 -21.99
CA ASP A 110 21.70 -17.86 -22.26
C ASP A 110 21.18 -18.38 -23.61
N THR A 111 20.04 -17.85 -24.06
CA THR A 111 19.34 -18.42 -25.22
C THR A 111 19.57 -17.62 -26.50
N ALA A 112 19.36 -16.30 -26.45
CA ALA A 112 19.21 -15.47 -27.63
C ALA A 112 20.55 -15.02 -28.24
N ASP A 113 20.59 -14.97 -29.56
CA ASP A 113 21.65 -14.28 -30.30
C ASP A 113 21.31 -12.79 -30.48
N LYS A 114 20.00 -12.48 -30.57
CA LYS A 114 19.44 -11.12 -30.60
C LYS A 114 18.05 -11.08 -29.97
N VAL A 115 17.69 -9.94 -29.38
CA VAL A 115 16.37 -9.68 -28.81
C VAL A 115 15.70 -8.58 -29.60
N LEU A 116 14.41 -8.73 -29.88
CA LEU A 116 13.56 -7.70 -30.45
C LEU A 116 12.56 -7.23 -29.39
N VAL A 117 12.41 -5.93 -29.25
CA VAL A 117 11.45 -5.27 -28.34
C VAL A 117 10.57 -4.29 -29.12
N GLY A 118 9.44 -3.89 -28.53
CA GLY A 118 8.42 -3.09 -29.21
C GLY A 118 8.65 -1.57 -29.19
N SER A 119 9.60 -1.07 -28.41
CA SER A 119 9.83 0.37 -28.22
C SER A 119 11.25 0.66 -27.73
N GLU A 120 11.73 1.89 -27.95
CA GLU A 120 13.00 2.38 -27.36
C GLU A 120 12.97 2.31 -25.83
N TRP A 121 11.82 2.59 -25.21
CA TRP A 121 11.67 2.47 -23.76
C TRP A 121 11.93 1.04 -23.25
N ASN A 122 11.55 0.01 -24.01
CA ASN A 122 11.92 -1.36 -23.64
C ASN A 122 13.41 -1.66 -23.84
N VAL A 123 14.14 -0.95 -24.71
CA VAL A 123 15.60 -1.11 -24.80
C VAL A 123 16.22 -0.72 -23.47
N ASP A 124 15.91 0.49 -22.99
CA ASP A 124 16.41 1.01 -21.72
C ASP A 124 16.10 0.03 -20.57
N VAL A 125 14.84 -0.41 -20.45
CA VAL A 125 14.43 -1.36 -19.41
C VAL A 125 15.20 -2.68 -19.46
N PHE A 126 15.46 -3.22 -20.65
CA PHE A 126 16.13 -4.51 -20.80
C PHE A 126 17.64 -4.37 -20.51
N GLU A 127 18.29 -3.33 -21.00
CA GLU A 127 19.70 -3.04 -20.75
C GLU A 127 19.95 -2.79 -19.25
N GLU A 128 19.13 -1.92 -18.62
CA GLU A 128 19.22 -1.63 -17.18
C GLU A 128 18.92 -2.85 -16.30
N SER A 129 18.13 -3.80 -16.82
CA SER A 129 17.85 -5.07 -16.14
C SER A 129 18.96 -6.13 -16.33
N GLY A 130 20.01 -5.84 -17.11
CA GLY A 130 21.17 -6.73 -17.28
C GLY A 130 21.10 -7.65 -18.51
N VAL A 131 20.30 -7.32 -19.51
CA VAL A 131 20.38 -7.97 -20.82
C VAL A 131 21.66 -7.50 -21.52
N THR A 132 22.46 -8.45 -22.00
CA THR A 132 23.77 -8.21 -22.63
C THR A 132 23.80 -8.55 -24.12
N LYS A 133 22.70 -9.11 -24.63
CA LYS A 133 22.54 -9.43 -26.05
C LYS A 133 22.17 -8.17 -26.84
N PRO A 134 22.49 -8.10 -28.15
CA PRO A 134 21.99 -7.04 -29.00
C PRO A 134 20.46 -6.95 -28.92
N ILE A 135 19.94 -5.74 -28.72
CA ILE A 135 18.50 -5.45 -28.68
C ILE A 135 18.16 -4.60 -29.92
N GLY A 136 17.12 -4.97 -30.65
CA GLY A 136 16.58 -4.23 -31.78
C GLY A 136 15.15 -3.76 -31.53
N VAL A 137 14.81 -2.56 -32.00
CA VAL A 137 13.46 -2.00 -31.84
C VAL A 137 12.61 -2.32 -33.05
N VAL A 138 11.62 -3.19 -32.85
CA VAL A 138 10.64 -3.59 -33.85
C VAL A 138 9.25 -3.40 -33.26
N PRO A 139 8.58 -2.28 -33.51
CA PRO A 139 7.19 -2.08 -33.11
C PRO A 139 6.22 -3.08 -33.81
N HIS A 140 4.96 -3.10 -33.38
CA HIS A 140 3.95 -3.97 -33.99
C HIS A 140 3.37 -3.39 -35.28
N GLY A 141 3.27 -4.21 -36.32
CA GLY A 141 2.71 -3.82 -37.62
C GLY A 141 1.19 -3.79 -37.64
N ILE A 142 0.62 -2.83 -38.37
CA ILE A 142 -0.82 -2.69 -38.57
C ILE A 142 -1.19 -2.52 -40.05
N ASP A 143 -2.31 -3.10 -40.47
CA ASP A 143 -2.91 -2.84 -41.78
C ASP A 143 -3.92 -1.69 -41.64
N VAL A 144 -3.52 -0.50 -42.05
CA VAL A 144 -4.37 0.71 -41.98
C VAL A 144 -5.58 0.62 -42.91
N SER A 145 -5.57 -0.25 -43.93
CA SER A 145 -6.72 -0.44 -44.82
C SER A 145 -7.91 -1.12 -44.14
N GLU A 146 -7.70 -1.79 -42.99
CA GLU A 146 -8.78 -2.39 -42.20
C GLU A 146 -9.74 -1.35 -41.61
N PHE A 147 -9.33 -0.08 -41.52
CA PHE A 147 -10.18 0.99 -41.01
C PHE A 147 -11.04 1.66 -42.10
N GLU A 148 -10.86 1.29 -43.37
CA GLU A 148 -11.62 1.87 -44.48
C GLU A 148 -13.00 1.22 -44.63
N GLY A 149 -14.04 2.05 -44.75
CA GLY A 149 -15.40 1.56 -45.03
C GLY A 149 -16.07 0.77 -43.90
N ILE A 150 -15.58 0.92 -42.66
CA ILE A 150 -16.13 0.27 -41.48
C ILE A 150 -17.38 1.00 -40.98
N ASP A 151 -18.46 0.24 -40.76
CA ASP A 151 -19.67 0.77 -40.11
C ASP A 151 -19.43 1.00 -38.61
N PRO A 152 -19.79 2.18 -38.06
CA PRO A 152 -19.67 2.44 -36.64
C PRO A 152 -20.48 1.45 -35.80
N PHE A 153 -19.88 0.94 -34.72
CA PHE A 153 -20.54 0.03 -33.81
C PHE A 153 -21.66 0.73 -33.04
N ASP A 154 -22.86 0.13 -33.01
CA ASP A 154 -24.02 0.65 -32.30
C ASP A 154 -23.88 0.41 -30.78
N VAL A 155 -23.52 1.46 -30.05
CA VAL A 155 -23.44 1.42 -28.59
C VAL A 155 -24.81 1.78 -28.00
N SER A 156 -25.53 0.75 -27.55
CA SER A 156 -26.88 0.90 -26.98
C SER A 156 -26.96 1.99 -25.91
N GLY A 157 -27.85 2.96 -26.13
CA GLY A 157 -28.14 4.07 -25.22
C GLY A 157 -27.23 5.29 -25.35
N VAL A 158 -26.27 5.28 -26.28
CA VAL A 158 -25.45 6.44 -26.63
C VAL A 158 -26.09 7.18 -27.80
N SER A 159 -26.33 8.49 -27.65
CA SER A 159 -26.89 9.32 -28.72
C SER A 159 -25.91 9.49 -29.88
N ASP A 160 -26.40 9.55 -31.12
CA ASP A 160 -25.58 9.72 -32.33
C ASP A 160 -24.74 11.00 -32.31
N ASP A 161 -25.23 12.05 -31.65
CA ASP A 161 -24.56 13.35 -31.51
C ASP A 161 -23.69 13.48 -30.24
N ALA A 162 -23.59 12.43 -29.42
CA ALA A 162 -22.75 12.44 -28.22
C ALA A 162 -21.27 12.39 -28.58
N TYR A 163 -20.44 13.13 -27.84
CA TYR A 163 -18.99 13.00 -27.94
C TYR A 163 -18.52 11.79 -27.12
N VAL A 164 -18.01 10.77 -27.80
CA VAL A 164 -17.68 9.46 -27.23
C VAL A 164 -16.19 9.38 -26.88
N PHE A 165 -15.90 9.44 -25.58
CA PHE A 165 -14.66 8.91 -25.03
C PHE A 165 -14.78 7.40 -24.90
N TYR A 166 -13.75 6.64 -25.27
CA TYR A 166 -13.80 5.19 -25.17
C TYR A 166 -12.45 4.56 -24.82
N SER A 167 -12.50 3.33 -24.32
CA SER A 167 -11.31 2.54 -24.00
C SER A 167 -11.60 1.04 -24.10
N VAL A 168 -10.57 0.27 -24.49
CA VAL A 168 -10.64 -1.19 -24.70
C VAL A 168 -9.53 -1.87 -23.91
N PHE A 169 -9.90 -2.53 -22.80
CA PHE A 169 -8.91 -3.12 -21.89
C PHE A 169 -9.47 -4.27 -21.03
N GLN A 170 -8.57 -5.06 -20.43
CA GLN A 170 -8.91 -5.94 -19.31
C GLN A 170 -8.91 -5.15 -18.01
N TRP A 171 -9.95 -5.27 -17.19
CA TRP A 171 -10.13 -4.55 -15.93
C TRP A 171 -9.16 -5.06 -14.86
N THR A 172 -7.95 -4.50 -14.90
CA THR A 172 -6.83 -4.85 -14.03
C THR A 172 -6.22 -3.59 -13.44
N GLU A 173 -5.46 -3.73 -12.35
CA GLU A 173 -4.78 -2.61 -11.70
C GLU A 173 -3.81 -1.91 -12.66
N ARG A 174 -3.10 -2.67 -13.50
CA ARG A 174 -2.19 -2.11 -14.52
C ARG A 174 -2.92 -1.16 -15.49
N LYS A 175 -4.15 -1.49 -15.88
CA LYS A 175 -4.96 -0.65 -16.79
C LYS A 175 -5.66 0.50 -16.06
N HIS A 176 -5.67 0.45 -14.73
CA HIS A 176 -6.14 1.48 -13.80
C HIS A 176 -7.48 2.16 -14.20
N PRO A 177 -8.55 1.36 -14.38
CA PRO A 177 -9.86 1.86 -14.82
C PRO A 177 -10.45 2.92 -13.88
N LEU A 178 -10.06 2.89 -12.61
CA LEU A 178 -10.52 3.87 -11.63
C LEU A 178 -9.99 5.26 -11.93
N ALA A 179 -8.71 5.43 -12.26
CA ALA A 179 -8.17 6.74 -12.64
C ALA A 179 -8.86 7.30 -13.88
N LEU A 180 -9.10 6.46 -14.90
CA LEU A 180 -9.83 6.85 -16.10
C LEU A 180 -11.24 7.35 -15.78
N ILE A 181 -11.99 6.62 -14.97
CA ILE A 181 -13.36 7.01 -14.58
C ILE A 181 -13.35 8.30 -13.74
N LYS A 182 -12.42 8.42 -12.80
CA LYS A 182 -12.26 9.63 -11.97
C LYS A 182 -11.95 10.84 -12.84
N ALA A 183 -11.02 10.71 -13.79
CA ALA A 183 -10.67 11.77 -14.72
C ALA A 183 -11.87 12.20 -15.56
N TYR A 184 -12.64 11.24 -16.09
CA TYR A 184 -13.86 11.52 -16.86
C TYR A 184 -14.93 12.25 -16.03
N TRP A 185 -15.19 11.80 -14.80
CA TRP A 185 -16.15 12.45 -13.91
C TRP A 185 -15.68 13.82 -13.40
N HIS A 186 -14.37 14.04 -13.25
CA HIS A 186 -13.83 15.38 -12.98
C HIS A 186 -13.90 16.27 -14.21
N ALA A 187 -13.71 15.69 -15.40
CA ALA A 187 -13.79 16.43 -16.64
C ALA A 187 -15.21 16.94 -16.89
N PHE A 188 -16.26 16.15 -16.69
CA PHE A 188 -17.65 16.48 -17.11
C PHE A 188 -18.67 16.38 -15.97
N GLN A 189 -19.44 17.45 -15.74
CA GLN A 189 -20.41 17.54 -14.63
C GLN A 189 -21.62 18.45 -14.92
N LYS A 190 -21.64 19.16 -16.06
CA LYS A 190 -22.61 20.23 -16.34
C LYS A 190 -23.70 19.80 -17.33
N GLY A 191 -23.90 18.50 -17.49
CA GLY A 191 -24.90 17.94 -18.42
C GLY A 191 -24.47 18.00 -19.88
N GLU A 192 -23.16 18.02 -20.15
CA GLU A 192 -22.63 17.93 -21.51
C GLU A 192 -23.07 16.63 -22.20
N ASN A 193 -23.28 16.68 -23.52
CA ASN A 193 -23.60 15.49 -24.32
C ASN A 193 -22.33 14.66 -24.57
N VAL A 194 -21.89 13.94 -23.55
CA VAL A 194 -20.69 13.11 -23.53
C VAL A 194 -21.01 11.69 -23.08
N ALA A 195 -20.27 10.73 -23.62
CA ALA A 195 -20.35 9.33 -23.22
C ALA A 195 -18.95 8.75 -22.98
N MET A 196 -18.81 7.95 -21.92
CA MET A 196 -17.64 7.10 -21.71
C MET A 196 -18.00 5.65 -22.00
N VAL A 197 -17.45 5.06 -23.06
CA VAL A 197 -17.68 3.67 -23.46
C VAL A 197 -16.49 2.82 -23.05
N LEU A 198 -16.71 1.88 -22.12
CA LEU A 198 -15.68 0.96 -21.64
C LEU A 198 -15.97 -0.44 -22.17
N LYS A 199 -15.18 -0.88 -23.15
CA LYS A 199 -15.14 -2.28 -23.57
C LYS A 199 -14.18 -3.02 -22.65
N THR A 200 -14.73 -3.85 -21.76
CA THR A 200 -13.95 -4.45 -20.68
C THR A 200 -14.40 -5.85 -20.29
N TYR A 201 -13.53 -6.57 -19.59
CA TYR A 201 -13.76 -7.86 -18.93
C TYR A 201 -12.76 -8.01 -17.78
N ARG A 202 -12.96 -8.94 -16.85
CA ARG A 202 -11.98 -9.24 -15.78
C ARG A 202 -11.22 -10.52 -16.11
N SER A 203 -11.39 -11.58 -15.31
CA SER A 203 -10.79 -12.88 -15.57
C SER A 203 -11.48 -13.60 -16.73
N ASP A 204 -12.79 -13.37 -16.89
CA ASP A 204 -13.61 -13.91 -17.96
C ASP A 204 -14.84 -13.00 -18.24
N TYR A 205 -15.80 -13.53 -19.02
CA TYR A 205 -17.03 -12.85 -19.44
C TYR A 205 -18.29 -13.33 -18.69
N SER A 206 -18.13 -13.95 -17.52
CA SER A 206 -19.23 -14.45 -16.70
C SER A 206 -20.01 -13.32 -16.02
N GLU A 207 -21.28 -13.56 -15.66
CA GLU A 207 -22.08 -12.55 -14.94
C GLU A 207 -21.49 -12.12 -13.59
N PRO A 208 -20.88 -12.99 -12.78
CA PRO A 208 -20.16 -12.56 -11.57
C PRO A 208 -19.08 -11.52 -11.85
N GLU A 209 -18.23 -11.74 -12.86
CA GLU A 209 -17.17 -10.79 -13.22
C GLU A 209 -17.73 -9.47 -13.77
N LYS A 210 -18.81 -9.52 -14.56
CA LYS A 210 -19.51 -8.30 -15.01
C LYS A 210 -20.09 -7.52 -13.83
N ASN A 211 -20.66 -8.22 -12.84
CA ASN A 211 -21.23 -7.60 -11.65
C ASN A 211 -20.16 -6.99 -10.75
N ALA A 212 -18.96 -7.56 -10.68
CA ALA A 212 -17.83 -6.96 -9.97
C ALA A 212 -17.47 -5.58 -10.56
N VAL A 213 -17.36 -5.48 -11.89
CA VAL A 213 -17.12 -4.18 -12.56
C VAL A 213 -18.20 -3.16 -12.22
N ARG A 214 -19.48 -3.54 -12.32
CA ARG A 214 -20.62 -2.65 -11.99
C ARG A 214 -20.60 -2.23 -10.52
N THR A 215 -20.30 -3.16 -9.62
CA THR A 215 -20.20 -2.92 -8.17
C THR A 215 -19.07 -1.94 -7.87
N THR A 216 -17.90 -2.14 -8.47
CA THR A 216 -16.75 -1.23 -8.35
C THR A 216 -17.11 0.20 -8.79
N ILE A 217 -17.78 0.37 -9.93
CA ILE A 217 -18.24 1.70 -10.39
C ILE A 217 -19.27 2.31 -9.43
N LYS A 218 -20.20 1.50 -8.92
CA LYS A 218 -21.21 1.94 -7.94
C LYS A 218 -20.54 2.40 -6.64
N ARG A 219 -19.56 1.65 -6.13
CA ARG A 219 -18.76 2.00 -4.95
C ARG A 219 -17.98 3.30 -5.17
N LEU A 220 -17.43 3.49 -6.36
CA LEU A 220 -16.72 4.73 -6.70
C LEU A 220 -17.63 5.96 -6.59
N LYS A 221 -18.92 5.85 -6.96
CA LYS A 221 -19.91 6.92 -6.75
C LYS A 221 -20.21 7.21 -5.28
N THR A 222 -20.06 6.21 -4.39
CA THR A 222 -20.24 6.42 -2.94
C THR A 222 -19.11 7.24 -2.35
N VAL A 223 -17.87 6.98 -2.79
CA VAL A 223 -16.67 7.64 -2.22
C VAL A 223 -16.33 8.97 -2.90
N MET A 224 -16.89 9.23 -4.08
CA MET A 224 -16.76 10.49 -4.80
C MET A 224 -18.14 11.08 -5.09
N PRO A 225 -18.87 11.51 -4.05
CA PRO A 225 -20.22 12.04 -4.21
C PRO A 225 -20.19 13.29 -5.10
N MET A 226 -20.97 13.25 -6.17
CA MET A 226 -21.14 14.35 -7.13
C MET A 226 -22.62 14.61 -7.39
N GLU A 227 -22.98 15.84 -7.76
CA GLU A 227 -24.37 16.23 -8.08
C GLU A 227 -24.90 15.48 -9.29
N ASN A 228 -24.06 15.26 -10.31
CA ASN A 228 -24.39 14.50 -11.50
C ASN A 228 -23.17 13.70 -11.96
N TYR A 229 -23.41 12.48 -12.44
CA TYR A 229 -22.39 11.64 -13.06
C TYR A 229 -22.65 11.54 -14.56
N PRO A 230 -21.72 12.01 -15.41
CA PRO A 230 -21.85 11.76 -16.84
C PRO A 230 -21.84 10.23 -17.10
N PRO A 231 -22.62 9.75 -18.07
CA PRO A 231 -22.91 8.34 -18.22
C PRO A 231 -21.68 7.53 -18.64
N ILE A 232 -21.61 6.30 -18.12
CA ILE A 232 -20.63 5.28 -18.49
C ILE A 232 -21.41 4.09 -19.08
N TYR A 233 -20.99 3.65 -20.26
CA TYR A 233 -21.57 2.54 -21.00
C TYR A 233 -20.58 1.38 -21.01
N LEU A 234 -21.02 0.21 -20.54
CA LEU A 234 -20.16 -0.98 -20.45
C LEU A 234 -20.47 -1.96 -21.57
N ILE A 235 -19.45 -2.29 -22.37
CA ILE A 235 -19.50 -3.41 -23.30
C ILE A 235 -18.73 -4.57 -22.66
N SER A 236 -19.46 -5.51 -22.06
CA SER A 236 -18.87 -6.56 -21.21
C SER A 236 -18.97 -7.98 -21.80
N HIS A 237 -19.25 -8.09 -23.09
CA HIS A 237 -19.23 -9.35 -23.86
C HIS A 237 -18.10 -9.30 -24.90
N MET A 238 -17.69 -10.45 -25.43
CA MET A 238 -16.67 -10.51 -26.48
C MET A 238 -17.21 -9.86 -27.76
N LEU A 239 -16.39 -9.05 -28.42
CA LEU A 239 -16.69 -8.45 -29.71
C LEU A 239 -15.91 -9.18 -30.81
N THR A 240 -16.45 -9.22 -32.03
CA THR A 240 -15.71 -9.65 -33.22
C THR A 240 -14.69 -8.59 -33.63
N ASN A 241 -13.80 -8.91 -34.57
CA ASN A 241 -12.82 -7.95 -35.07
C ASN A 241 -13.51 -6.74 -35.73
N ASP A 242 -14.51 -6.99 -36.58
CA ASP A 242 -15.29 -5.94 -37.25
C ASP A 242 -16.02 -5.04 -36.24
N GLU A 243 -16.54 -5.60 -35.14
CA GLU A 243 -17.15 -4.82 -34.06
C GLU A 243 -16.13 -3.96 -33.29
N ILE A 244 -14.89 -4.44 -33.11
CA ILE A 244 -13.80 -3.65 -32.50
C ILE A 244 -13.39 -2.50 -33.43
N LEU A 245 -13.25 -2.76 -34.73
CA LEU A 245 -13.01 -1.72 -35.73
C LEU A 245 -14.17 -0.71 -35.76
N GLY A 246 -15.41 -1.19 -35.71
CA GLY A 246 -16.60 -0.35 -35.61
C GLY A 246 -16.63 0.48 -34.32
N LEU A 247 -16.11 -0.03 -33.21
CA LEU A 247 -15.98 0.73 -31.96
C LEU A 247 -14.95 1.86 -32.10
N HIS A 248 -13.84 1.62 -32.80
CA HIS A 248 -12.90 2.67 -33.17
C HIS A 248 -13.56 3.74 -34.06
N ALA A 249 -14.33 3.33 -35.06
CA ALA A 249 -15.08 4.25 -35.92
C ALA A 249 -16.18 5.04 -35.18
N ARG A 250 -16.78 4.46 -34.12
CA ARG A 250 -17.80 5.11 -33.29
C ARG A 250 -17.22 6.13 -32.32
N GLY A 251 -16.02 5.88 -31.81
CA GLY A 251 -15.36 6.71 -30.81
C GLY A 251 -14.86 8.05 -31.37
N ASN A 252 -14.85 9.09 -30.54
CA ASN A 252 -14.28 10.39 -30.91
C ASN A 252 -12.91 10.63 -30.29
N CYS A 253 -12.63 10.04 -29.13
CA CYS A 253 -11.32 10.11 -28.48
C CYS A 253 -11.05 8.84 -27.67
N TYR A 254 -9.90 8.22 -27.89
CA TYR A 254 -9.46 7.09 -27.07
C TYR A 254 -8.82 7.63 -25.80
N ALA A 255 -9.20 7.10 -24.64
CA ALA A 255 -8.63 7.51 -23.36
C ALA A 255 -8.12 6.31 -22.55
N SER A 256 -6.87 6.40 -22.09
CA SER A 256 -6.21 5.45 -21.18
C SER A 256 -5.45 6.22 -20.12
N LEU A 257 -5.68 5.89 -18.85
CA LEU A 257 -4.87 6.32 -17.72
C LEU A 257 -4.27 5.05 -17.09
N ASP A 258 -3.58 4.24 -17.90
CA ASP A 258 -2.93 3.02 -17.43
C ASP A 258 -1.63 3.34 -16.67
N ARG A 259 -1.15 2.36 -15.93
CA ARG A 259 0.10 2.39 -15.16
C ARG A 259 1.30 1.92 -15.97
N GLY A 260 1.08 1.43 -17.19
CA GLY A 260 2.11 0.84 -18.03
C GLY A 260 1.52 -0.08 -19.10
N GLU A 261 2.02 0.08 -20.32
CA GLU A 261 1.77 -0.80 -21.46
C GLU A 261 3.08 -1.37 -22.00
N GLY A 262 3.05 -2.63 -22.43
CA GLY A 262 4.16 -3.18 -23.22
C GLY A 262 4.26 -2.54 -24.61
N PHE A 263 3.12 -2.19 -25.21
CA PHE A 263 3.05 -1.40 -26.45
C PHE A 263 1.74 -0.59 -26.52
N GLY A 264 0.64 -1.16 -26.03
CA GLY A 264 -0.66 -0.50 -26.03
C GLY A 264 -1.36 -0.63 -27.38
N LEU A 265 -1.71 -1.86 -27.76
CA LEU A 265 -2.34 -2.16 -29.05
C LEU A 265 -3.67 -1.42 -29.27
N SER A 266 -4.50 -1.28 -28.24
CA SER A 266 -5.79 -0.58 -28.32
C SER A 266 -5.65 0.93 -28.62
N PRO A 267 -4.83 1.71 -27.86
CA PRO A 267 -4.56 3.10 -28.23
C PRO A 267 -3.84 3.24 -29.58
N PHE A 268 -2.97 2.30 -29.93
CA PHE A 268 -2.31 2.28 -31.23
C PHE A 268 -3.30 2.13 -32.39
N ALA A 269 -4.23 1.16 -32.32
CA ALA A 269 -5.29 0.97 -33.32
C ALA A 269 -6.25 2.18 -33.39
N ALA A 270 -6.56 2.80 -32.24
CA ALA A 270 -7.34 4.03 -32.21
C ALA A 270 -6.64 5.18 -32.96
N GLY A 271 -5.34 5.36 -32.73
CA GLY A 271 -4.52 6.33 -33.43
C GLY A 271 -4.45 6.05 -34.94
N ALA A 272 -4.33 4.78 -35.33
CA ALA A 272 -4.34 4.36 -36.74
C ALA A 272 -5.68 4.67 -37.44
N CYS A 273 -6.80 4.55 -36.72
CA CYS A 273 -8.13 4.94 -37.17
C CYS A 273 -8.31 6.46 -37.30
N GLY A 274 -7.37 7.27 -36.82
CA GLY A 274 -7.44 8.74 -36.85
C GLY A 274 -8.07 9.38 -35.63
N ASN A 275 -8.30 8.62 -34.55
CA ASN A 275 -8.84 9.17 -33.32
C ASN A 275 -7.73 9.86 -32.51
N PRO A 276 -7.97 11.04 -31.92
CA PRO A 276 -7.11 11.58 -30.89
C PRO A 276 -7.02 10.61 -29.71
N ILE A 277 -5.81 10.47 -29.16
CA ILE A 277 -5.55 9.60 -28.01
C ILE A 277 -5.09 10.42 -26.80
N ILE A 278 -5.68 10.14 -25.65
CA ILE A 278 -5.23 10.57 -24.32
C ILE A 278 -4.64 9.32 -23.66
N VAL A 279 -3.35 9.31 -23.41
CA VAL A 279 -2.63 8.16 -22.84
C VAL A 279 -1.63 8.61 -21.80
N THR A 280 -1.34 7.78 -20.80
CA THR A 280 -0.25 8.03 -19.86
C THR A 280 1.07 8.15 -20.61
N GLY A 281 1.89 9.16 -20.30
CA GLY A 281 3.19 9.40 -20.93
C GLY A 281 4.29 8.41 -20.56
N PHE A 282 3.96 7.14 -20.32
CA PHE A 282 4.85 6.12 -19.76
C PHE A 282 4.75 4.79 -20.52
N GLY A 283 5.86 4.05 -20.60
CA GLY A 283 5.90 2.71 -21.17
C GLY A 283 5.91 2.69 -22.70
N GLY A 284 5.61 1.52 -23.29
CA GLY A 284 5.75 1.28 -24.72
C GLY A 284 4.80 2.08 -25.62
N SER A 285 3.70 2.63 -25.08
CA SER A 285 2.79 3.51 -25.84
C SER A 285 3.49 4.79 -26.32
N THR A 286 4.54 5.23 -25.61
CA THR A 286 5.34 6.40 -25.97
C THR A 286 6.09 6.22 -27.28
N GLU A 287 6.16 5.02 -27.86
CA GLU A 287 6.76 4.78 -29.18
C GLU A 287 6.04 5.55 -30.28
N TYR A 288 4.70 5.54 -30.28
CA TYR A 288 3.87 6.26 -31.25
C TYR A 288 3.15 7.48 -30.65
N ALA A 289 2.92 7.51 -29.34
CA ALA A 289 2.30 8.63 -28.65
C ALA A 289 3.37 9.67 -28.27
N LYS A 290 3.47 10.76 -29.05
CA LYS A 290 4.42 11.86 -28.84
C LYS A 290 3.69 13.20 -28.70
N GLU A 291 4.33 14.18 -28.07
CA GLU A 291 3.83 15.54 -28.03
C GLU A 291 3.53 16.07 -29.44
N GLY A 292 2.33 16.66 -29.63
CA GLY A 292 1.84 17.11 -30.92
C GLY A 292 1.20 16.03 -31.81
N LEU A 293 1.30 14.74 -31.43
CA LEU A 293 0.56 13.62 -32.04
C LEU A 293 -0.47 13.02 -31.07
N SER A 294 -0.31 13.23 -29.78
CA SER A 294 -1.19 12.71 -28.72
C SER A 294 -1.28 13.68 -27.54
N TYR A 295 -2.21 13.39 -26.62
CA TYR A 295 -2.34 14.08 -25.35
C TYR A 295 -1.77 13.21 -24.22
N LEU A 296 -0.50 13.43 -23.87
CA LEU A 296 0.21 12.63 -22.87
C LEU A 296 -0.14 13.07 -21.44
N VAL A 297 -0.73 12.18 -20.65
CA VAL A 297 -1.06 12.43 -19.24
C VAL A 297 0.21 12.33 -18.39
N ASP A 298 0.44 13.34 -17.55
CA ASP A 298 1.54 13.38 -16.60
C ASP A 298 1.41 12.25 -15.58
N TYR A 299 2.53 11.81 -15.02
CA TYR A 299 2.55 10.74 -14.03
C TYR A 299 3.66 10.93 -13.01
N SER A 300 3.55 10.22 -11.89
CA SER A 300 4.68 9.94 -11.00
C SER A 300 4.97 8.44 -11.02
N GLU A 301 6.21 8.04 -10.76
CA GLU A 301 6.53 6.62 -10.65
C GLU A 301 6.14 6.10 -9.27
N THR A 302 5.53 4.92 -9.25
CA THR A 302 5.14 4.21 -8.04
C THR A 302 5.52 2.74 -8.17
N PRO A 303 5.91 2.05 -7.09
CA PRO A 303 6.10 0.61 -7.15
C PRO A 303 4.92 -0.13 -7.81
N VAL A 304 5.22 -1.11 -8.67
CA VAL A 304 4.25 -2.04 -9.33
C VAL A 304 3.42 -2.80 -8.29
N PHE A 305 3.87 -2.74 -7.05
CA PHE A 305 3.55 -3.65 -6.01
C PHE A 305 3.71 -2.98 -4.66
N GLY A 306 2.79 -3.25 -3.75
CA GLY A 306 2.88 -2.66 -2.42
C GLY A 306 2.82 -1.14 -2.49
N MET A 307 1.74 -0.62 -3.06
CA MET A 307 1.07 0.39 -2.24
C MET A 307 0.42 -0.39 -1.09
N PRO A 308 0.94 -0.29 0.15
CA PRO A 308 0.38 -1.02 1.27
C PRO A 308 -0.95 -0.40 1.62
N TRP A 309 -2.01 -0.77 0.93
CA TRP A 309 -3.36 -0.38 1.29
C TRP A 309 -3.77 -1.18 2.50
N CYS A 310 -3.20 -0.83 3.64
CA CYS A 310 -2.95 -1.77 4.69
C CYS A 310 -4.01 -1.76 5.75
N MET A 311 -4.63 -0.59 5.97
CA MET A 311 -5.35 -0.36 7.19
C MET A 311 -6.55 0.57 6.98
N SER A 312 -7.59 0.31 7.75
CA SER A 312 -8.72 1.23 7.92
C SER A 312 -8.24 2.61 8.33
N LEU A 313 -8.93 3.65 7.84
CA LEU A 313 -8.74 5.02 8.28
C LEU A 313 -8.98 5.26 9.78
N ASN A 314 -9.62 4.30 10.47
CA ASN A 314 -9.80 4.32 11.92
C ASN A 314 -8.66 3.64 12.70
N SER A 315 -7.72 2.99 12.02
CA SER A 315 -6.55 2.38 12.66
C SER A 315 -5.70 3.44 13.34
N LEU A 316 -5.15 3.13 14.51
CA LEU A 316 -4.23 4.01 15.23
C LEU A 316 -2.81 3.88 14.69
N VAL A 317 -2.17 5.02 14.48
CA VAL A 317 -0.80 5.19 14.00
C VAL A 317 0.00 5.88 15.10
N ASN A 318 1.14 5.30 15.47
CA ASN A 318 2.04 5.88 16.46
C ASN A 318 2.92 6.95 15.81
N THR A 319 2.59 8.22 16.05
CA THR A 319 3.38 9.36 15.59
C THR A 319 4.24 9.91 16.74
N LYS A 320 5.23 10.75 16.41
CA LYS A 320 6.06 11.44 17.41
C LYS A 320 5.28 12.30 18.39
N ASP A 321 4.13 12.81 17.97
CA ASP A 321 3.25 13.65 18.78
C ASP A 321 2.15 12.85 19.49
N GLY A 322 2.26 11.52 19.53
CA GLY A 322 1.26 10.61 20.11
C GLY A 322 0.48 9.81 19.07
N TYR A 323 -0.55 9.11 19.52
CA TYR A 323 -1.34 8.23 18.66
C TYR A 323 -2.41 9.02 17.91
N LYS A 324 -2.38 8.95 16.58
CA LYS A 324 -3.39 9.53 15.69
C LYS A 324 -4.16 8.42 15.00
N LYS A 325 -5.43 8.65 14.64
CA LYS A 325 -6.08 7.77 13.65
C LYS A 325 -5.42 7.98 12.30
N ALA A 326 -5.38 6.97 11.45
CA ALA A 326 -4.76 7.07 10.13
C ALA A 326 -5.37 8.20 9.27
N ARG A 327 -6.67 8.49 9.42
CA ARG A 327 -7.32 9.67 8.80
C ARG A 327 -6.78 11.02 9.27
N ASP A 328 -6.14 11.08 10.42
CA ASP A 328 -5.62 12.30 11.05
C ASP A 328 -4.11 12.46 10.85
N VAL A 329 -3.45 11.45 10.29
CA VAL A 329 -2.04 11.47 9.90
C VAL A 329 -1.86 12.30 8.63
N ARG A 330 -0.73 12.99 8.50
CA ARG A 330 -0.37 13.84 7.35
C ARG A 330 1.02 13.50 6.83
N GLU A 331 1.29 13.82 5.57
CA GLU A 331 2.66 13.85 5.06
C GLU A 331 3.50 14.84 5.87
N GLY A 332 4.74 14.46 6.18
CA GLY A 332 5.63 15.16 7.10
C GLY A 332 5.47 14.77 8.57
N ASP A 333 4.40 14.08 8.98
CA ASP A 333 4.34 13.48 10.31
C ASP A 333 5.45 12.43 10.47
N GLU A 334 6.04 12.34 11.66
CA GLU A 334 7.06 11.35 11.98
C GLU A 334 6.43 10.11 12.64
N VAL A 335 6.65 8.91 12.09
CA VAL A 335 6.16 7.63 12.62
C VAL A 335 7.28 6.68 12.97
N ARG A 336 7.03 5.76 13.91
CA ARG A 336 8.05 4.81 14.39
C ARG A 336 8.13 3.55 13.54
N ASN A 337 9.37 3.11 13.27
CA ASN A 337 9.66 1.83 12.61
C ASN A 337 9.90 0.69 13.61
N LYS A 338 10.24 -0.52 13.10
CA LYS A 338 10.52 -1.72 13.91
C LYS A 338 11.71 -1.59 14.87
N HIS A 339 12.64 -0.71 14.53
CA HIS A 339 13.83 -0.37 15.31
C HIS A 339 13.56 0.78 16.27
N LEU A 340 12.31 1.23 16.36
CA LEU A 340 11.86 2.29 17.26
C LEU A 340 12.38 3.69 16.92
N ASN A 341 12.87 3.87 15.68
CA ASN A 341 13.31 5.15 15.15
C ASN A 341 12.14 5.87 14.45
N TYR A 342 12.11 7.20 14.55
CA TYR A 342 11.16 8.04 13.82
C TYR A 342 11.60 8.22 12.36
N LYS A 343 10.63 8.14 11.45
CA LYS A 343 10.77 8.36 10.01
C LYS A 343 9.66 9.28 9.53
N ASN A 344 9.98 10.21 8.64
CA ASN A 344 8.98 11.07 8.06
C ASN A 344 8.08 10.26 7.12
N ILE A 345 6.80 10.56 7.15
CA ILE A 345 5.86 10.13 6.13
C ILE A 345 6.08 11.00 4.90
N ASN A 346 6.46 10.38 3.78
CA ASN A 346 6.66 11.07 2.51
C ASN A 346 5.46 10.94 1.57
N LYS A 347 4.59 9.95 1.80
CA LYS A 347 3.39 9.74 1.00
C LYS A 347 2.26 9.16 1.84
N LEU A 348 1.07 9.74 1.74
CA LEU A 348 -0.16 9.20 2.31
C LEU A 348 -1.19 8.99 1.20
N GLU A 349 -1.64 7.76 1.02
CA GLU A 349 -2.60 7.43 -0.05
C GLU A 349 -3.86 6.84 0.56
N ILE A 350 -5.03 7.21 0.04
CA ILE A 350 -6.33 6.74 0.53
C ILE A 350 -7.19 6.27 -0.65
N ARG A 351 -7.80 5.09 -0.54
CA ARG A 351 -8.73 4.57 -1.55
C ARG A 351 -9.83 3.69 -0.96
N PRO A 352 -10.89 3.37 -1.72
CA PRO A 352 -11.89 2.37 -1.32
C PRO A 352 -11.32 0.95 -1.37
N LEU A 353 -11.88 0.04 -0.56
CA LEU A 353 -11.60 -1.39 -0.62
C LEU A 353 -12.06 -2.00 -1.97
N LEU A 354 -11.22 -2.81 -2.61
CA LEU A 354 -11.55 -3.49 -3.86
C LEU A 354 -12.37 -4.77 -3.61
N ASP A 355 -13.16 -5.21 -4.58
CA ASP A 355 -14.03 -6.40 -4.46
C ASP A 355 -13.26 -7.71 -4.23
N ALA A 356 -11.97 -7.75 -4.58
CA ALA A 356 -11.10 -8.91 -4.36
C ALA A 356 -10.32 -8.85 -3.05
N GLU A 357 -10.51 -7.80 -2.25
CA GLU A 357 -9.79 -7.58 -1.00
C GLU A 357 -10.69 -7.84 0.20
N ASP A 358 -10.19 -8.70 1.09
CA ASP A 358 -10.81 -8.94 2.38
C ASP A 358 -10.17 -8.03 3.44
N VAL A 359 -10.99 -7.47 4.33
CA VAL A 359 -10.50 -6.79 5.54
C VAL A 359 -10.77 -7.65 6.75
N TYR A 360 -9.74 -7.83 7.57
CA TYR A 360 -9.81 -8.57 8.81
C TYR A 360 -9.68 -7.62 9.99
N SER A 361 -10.60 -7.72 10.94
CA SER A 361 -10.43 -7.16 12.28
C SER A 361 -9.57 -8.09 13.12
N LEU A 362 -8.36 -7.64 13.46
CA LEU A 362 -7.41 -8.38 14.27
C LEU A 362 -7.31 -7.77 15.66
N LYS A 363 -7.46 -8.59 16.72
CA LYS A 363 -7.30 -8.17 18.11
C LYS A 363 -6.29 -9.04 18.84
N HIS A 364 -5.45 -8.40 19.65
CA HIS A 364 -4.48 -9.08 20.51
C HIS A 364 -4.65 -8.69 21.98
N PHE A 365 -4.21 -9.57 22.89
CA PHE A 365 -4.60 -9.53 24.31
C PHE A 365 -4.32 -8.20 25.04
N SER A 366 -3.27 -7.49 24.65
CA SER A 366 -2.78 -6.31 25.37
C SER A 366 -3.25 -4.98 24.79
N PHE A 367 -4.06 -4.97 23.73
CA PHE A 367 -4.48 -3.75 23.04
C PHE A 367 -6.01 -3.64 22.99
N PRO A 368 -6.56 -2.47 23.36
CA PRO A 368 -8.00 -2.33 23.53
C PRO A 368 -8.73 -2.30 22.18
N PHE A 369 -8.09 -1.77 21.14
CA PHE A 369 -8.63 -1.63 19.80
C PHE A 369 -8.36 -2.86 18.94
N SER A 370 -9.22 -3.10 17.96
CA SER A 370 -8.89 -3.91 16.81
C SER A 370 -8.06 -3.09 15.84
N SER A 371 -7.36 -3.79 14.94
CA SER A 371 -6.87 -3.18 13.71
C SER A 371 -7.54 -3.88 12.55
N GLU A 372 -8.18 -3.07 11.71
CA GLU A 372 -8.81 -3.54 10.50
C GLU A 372 -7.79 -3.43 9.37
N LEU A 373 -7.31 -4.57 8.89
CA LEU A 373 -6.21 -4.68 7.93
C LEU A 373 -6.63 -5.54 6.75
N THR A 374 -6.11 -5.26 5.55
CA THR A 374 -6.33 -6.13 4.39
C THR A 374 -5.71 -7.51 4.59
N GLY A 375 -6.29 -8.54 3.96
CA GLY A 375 -5.84 -9.92 4.10
C GLY A 375 -4.39 -10.15 3.70
N ASP A 376 -3.94 -9.48 2.64
CA ASP A 376 -2.59 -9.56 2.08
C ASP A 376 -1.53 -8.83 2.91
N HIS A 377 -1.96 -7.97 3.83
CA HIS A 377 -1.09 -7.22 4.74
C HIS A 377 -0.21 -8.16 5.56
N LYS A 378 1.09 -7.88 5.69
CA LYS A 378 2.04 -8.77 6.38
C LYS A 378 2.42 -8.22 7.75
N LEU A 379 2.19 -9.02 8.79
CA LEU A 379 2.62 -8.74 10.16
C LEU A 379 3.76 -9.66 10.60
N TYR A 380 4.55 -9.20 11.56
CA TYR A 380 5.55 -10.06 12.20
C TYR A 380 4.89 -10.95 13.24
N VAL A 381 5.10 -12.25 13.08
CA VAL A 381 4.59 -13.29 13.96
C VAL A 381 5.79 -14.04 14.55
N VAL A 382 5.69 -14.36 15.83
CA VAL A 382 6.66 -15.23 16.50
C VAL A 382 6.32 -16.68 16.16
N ASP A 383 7.23 -17.34 15.47
CA ASP A 383 7.14 -18.77 15.12
C ASP A 383 8.31 -19.53 15.74
N GLY A 384 8.04 -20.27 16.81
CA GLY A 384 9.08 -20.86 17.66
C GLY A 384 9.98 -19.79 18.29
N LYS A 385 11.25 -19.74 17.85
CA LYS A 385 12.22 -18.69 18.24
C LYS A 385 12.46 -17.65 17.14
N ALA A 386 11.94 -17.87 15.94
CA ALA A 386 12.13 -17.00 14.80
C ALA A 386 11.02 -15.94 14.74
N ILE A 387 11.32 -14.85 14.03
CA ILE A 387 10.34 -13.82 13.69
C ILE A 387 10.10 -13.96 12.19
N VAL A 388 8.88 -14.28 11.81
CA VAL A 388 8.48 -14.50 10.42
C VAL A 388 7.42 -13.50 10.01
N ARG A 389 7.28 -13.23 8.71
CA ARG A 389 6.18 -12.42 8.18
C ARG A 389 5.05 -13.35 7.78
N LYS A 390 3.83 -13.11 8.27
CA LYS A 390 2.61 -13.81 7.83
C LYS A 390 1.61 -12.78 7.30
N ARG A 391 0.87 -13.14 6.24
CA ARG A 391 -0.27 -12.34 5.78
C ARG A 391 -1.36 -12.35 6.85
N VAL A 392 -2.13 -11.29 6.99
CA VAL A 392 -3.21 -11.19 7.99
C VAL A 392 -4.21 -12.32 7.80
N GLU A 393 -4.52 -12.70 6.56
CA GLU A 393 -5.38 -13.85 6.24
C GLU A 393 -4.80 -15.21 6.72
N ASP A 394 -3.47 -15.33 6.85
CA ASP A 394 -2.78 -16.54 7.32
C ASP A 394 -2.59 -16.56 8.86
N ILE A 395 -2.79 -15.42 9.54
CA ILE A 395 -2.68 -15.32 10.99
C ILE A 395 -3.91 -15.95 11.65
N ASN A 396 -3.69 -16.78 12.66
CA ASN A 396 -4.76 -17.47 13.37
C ASN A 396 -4.91 -16.98 14.80
N VAL A 397 -6.12 -17.10 15.37
CA VAL A 397 -6.31 -16.95 16.82
C VAL A 397 -5.44 -18.00 17.51
N GLY A 398 -4.56 -17.55 18.41
CA GLY A 398 -3.52 -18.41 18.99
C GLY A 398 -2.10 -18.10 18.52
N ASP A 399 -1.93 -17.41 17.38
CA ASP A 399 -0.62 -16.90 16.95
C ASP A 399 -0.17 -15.75 17.86
N TYR A 400 1.12 -15.42 17.79
CA TYR A 400 1.73 -14.37 18.60
C TYR A 400 2.29 -13.27 17.70
N LEU A 401 1.72 -12.07 17.77
CA LEU A 401 2.29 -10.90 17.07
C LEU A 401 3.58 -10.50 17.76
N TYR A 402 4.65 -10.30 17.00
CA TYR A 402 5.96 -9.93 17.52
C TYR A 402 5.96 -8.50 18.05
N VAL A 403 6.70 -8.22 19.09
CA VAL A 403 6.75 -6.91 19.71
C VAL A 403 8.24 -6.67 20.06
N PRO A 404 9.02 -5.91 19.26
CA PRO A 404 10.42 -5.55 19.57
C PRO A 404 10.71 -4.96 20.96
N LYS A 405 11.80 -5.37 21.60
CA LYS A 405 12.17 -4.77 22.89
C LYS A 405 12.91 -3.44 22.65
N PRO A 406 12.50 -2.31 23.27
CA PRO A 406 13.25 -1.07 23.14
C PRO A 406 14.67 -1.16 23.71
N HIS A 407 15.59 -0.41 23.10
CA HIS A 407 16.90 -0.16 23.69
C HIS A 407 16.74 0.54 25.03
N THR A 408 17.42 0.03 26.05
CA THR A 408 17.36 0.61 27.39
C THR A 408 18.34 1.77 27.49
N ILE A 409 17.83 2.97 27.76
CA ILE A 409 18.63 4.16 28.05
C ILE A 409 19.15 4.07 29.49
N ARG A 410 20.45 4.31 29.67
CA ARG A 410 21.12 4.41 30.97
C ARG A 410 21.79 5.76 31.09
N GLY A 411 21.58 6.44 32.22
CA GLY A 411 22.17 7.74 32.48
C GLY A 411 21.16 8.72 33.03
N PRO A 412 21.61 9.95 33.34
CA PRO A 412 20.73 11.04 33.76
C PRO A 412 19.84 11.50 32.61
N LEU A 413 18.82 12.30 32.95
CA LEU A 413 17.91 12.90 31.98
C LEU A 413 18.40 14.29 31.58
N SER A 414 18.16 14.67 30.34
CA SER A 414 18.53 15.94 29.73
C SER A 414 17.97 17.12 30.54
N GLY A 415 18.85 18.01 30.99
CA GLY A 415 18.46 19.14 31.85
C GLY A 415 18.28 18.78 33.33
N LEU A 416 18.49 17.51 33.70
CA LEU A 416 18.51 16.97 35.07
C LEU A 416 19.81 16.19 35.33
N ASP A 417 20.90 16.58 34.66
CA ASP A 417 22.21 15.92 34.69
C ASP A 417 22.83 15.83 36.09
N ASP A 418 22.45 16.77 36.97
CA ASP A 418 22.86 16.81 38.36
C ASP A 418 22.21 15.70 39.23
N ILE A 419 21.13 15.10 38.75
CA ILE A 419 20.45 13.99 39.42
C ILE A 419 20.94 12.66 38.81
N SER A 420 22.16 12.28 39.16
CA SER A 420 22.80 11.06 38.61
C SER A 420 23.00 9.95 39.64
N SER A 421 22.84 10.24 40.94
CA SER A 421 22.91 9.20 41.98
C SER A 421 21.79 8.18 41.82
N GLU A 422 22.06 6.91 42.12
CA GLU A 422 21.07 5.83 42.04
C GLU A 422 19.81 6.13 42.86
N GLU A 423 19.99 6.57 44.10
CA GLU A 423 18.88 6.93 44.99
C GLU A 423 18.13 8.18 44.49
N GLY A 424 18.83 9.15 43.89
CA GLY A 424 18.21 10.33 43.29
C GLY A 424 17.34 9.97 42.08
N MET A 425 17.87 9.17 41.16
CA MET A 425 17.15 8.68 39.97
C MET A 425 15.93 7.83 40.34
N LYS A 426 16.06 6.96 41.35
CA LYS A 426 14.94 6.18 41.88
C LYS A 426 13.80 7.07 42.39
N LYS A 427 14.13 8.08 43.19
CA LYS A 427 13.15 9.05 43.72
C LYS A 427 12.53 9.89 42.60
N LEU A 428 13.32 10.27 41.59
CA LEU A 428 12.87 11.06 40.45
C LEU A 428 11.85 10.30 39.62
N PHE A 429 12.15 9.06 39.24
CA PHE A 429 11.23 8.23 38.46
C PHE A 429 9.96 7.91 39.24
N TYR A 430 10.07 7.60 40.54
CA TYR A 430 8.90 7.43 41.40
C TYR A 430 8.01 8.70 41.43
N LEU A 431 8.62 9.88 41.54
CA LEU A 431 7.90 11.14 41.54
C LEU A 431 7.23 11.45 40.20
N PHE A 432 7.87 11.10 39.08
CA PHE A 432 7.25 11.16 37.75
C PHE A 432 6.04 10.24 37.64
N GLY A 433 6.13 9.01 38.14
CA GLY A 433 4.99 8.11 38.25
C GLY A 433 3.85 8.73 39.05
N LEU A 434 4.16 9.31 40.20
CA LEU A 434 3.17 9.97 41.04
C LEU A 434 2.53 11.19 40.35
N TYR A 435 3.29 11.92 39.52
CA TYR A 435 2.74 13.02 38.73
C TYR A 435 1.80 12.52 37.64
N LEU A 436 2.15 11.43 36.96
CA LEU A 436 1.30 10.82 35.95
C LEU A 436 -0.04 10.37 36.53
N ALA A 437 -0.07 9.92 37.79
CA ALA A 437 -1.31 9.61 38.51
C ALA A 437 -2.00 10.90 38.98
N GLU A 438 -1.39 11.59 39.94
CA GLU A 438 -2.05 12.58 40.80
C GLU A 438 -1.63 14.03 40.53
N GLY A 439 -0.71 14.22 39.58
CA GLY A 439 -0.12 15.51 39.27
C GLY A 439 -0.80 16.28 38.14
N HIS A 440 -0.66 17.61 38.16
CA HIS A 440 -0.98 18.48 37.04
C HIS A 440 -0.10 19.74 37.05
N VAL A 441 0.03 20.40 35.89
CA VAL A 441 0.60 21.75 35.76
C VAL A 441 -0.54 22.75 35.64
N CYS A 442 -0.44 23.86 36.38
CA CYS A 442 -1.50 24.86 36.37
C CYS A 442 -1.66 25.54 35.01
N LYS A 443 -2.88 26.04 34.76
CA LYS A 443 -3.16 26.83 33.56
C LYS A 443 -2.35 28.14 33.62
N GLY A 444 -1.32 28.23 32.78
CA GLY A 444 -0.35 29.33 32.77
C GLY A 444 1.09 28.90 33.09
N GLY A 445 1.31 27.66 33.54
CA GLY A 445 2.66 27.09 33.69
C GLY A 445 3.44 27.65 34.87
N TYR A 446 2.78 28.08 35.93
CA TYR A 446 3.41 28.73 37.10
C TYR A 446 3.71 27.77 38.26
N TYR A 447 3.01 26.64 38.36
CA TYR A 447 3.22 25.66 39.41
C TYR A 447 2.89 24.24 38.97
N VAL A 448 3.55 23.28 39.63
CA VAL A 448 3.19 21.85 39.61
C VAL A 448 2.37 21.56 40.85
N SER A 449 1.26 20.85 40.69
CA SER A 449 0.38 20.44 41.79
C SER A 449 0.25 18.94 41.83
N PHE A 450 0.08 18.39 43.04
CA PHE A 450 -0.35 17.02 43.28
C PHE A 450 -1.59 17.04 44.16
N SER A 451 -2.59 16.24 43.79
CA SER A 451 -3.84 16.08 44.53
C SER A 451 -3.93 14.65 45.06
N PHE A 452 -4.16 14.47 46.35
CA PHE A 452 -4.29 13.16 46.99
C PHE A 452 -5.60 13.09 47.78
N ASN A 453 -6.01 11.90 48.23
CA ASN A 453 -7.04 11.82 49.25
C ASN A 453 -6.51 12.34 50.59
N LEU A 454 -7.41 12.87 51.43
CA LEU A 454 -7.04 13.46 52.71
C LEU A 454 -6.35 12.45 53.67
N ASN A 455 -6.68 11.16 53.56
CA ASN A 455 -6.04 10.07 54.31
C ASN A 455 -4.60 9.77 53.83
N GLU A 456 -4.22 10.18 52.62
CA GLU A 456 -2.89 9.98 52.03
C GLU A 456 -1.93 11.14 52.31
N LYS A 457 -2.43 12.23 52.91
CA LYS A 457 -1.63 13.41 53.28
C LYS A 457 -0.34 13.05 54.03
N TYR A 458 -0.43 12.18 55.03
CA TYR A 458 0.71 11.78 55.86
C TYR A 458 1.52 10.60 55.31
N THR A 459 1.11 10.02 54.18
CA THR A 459 1.82 8.96 53.45
C THR A 459 2.37 9.50 52.14
N LEU A 460 1.58 9.47 51.06
CA LEU A 460 1.97 9.90 49.72
C LEU A 460 2.26 11.41 49.67
N GLY A 461 1.42 12.23 50.31
CA GLY A 461 1.60 13.69 50.35
C GLY A 461 2.95 14.09 50.97
N LYS A 462 3.26 13.53 52.16
CA LYS A 462 4.54 13.74 52.84
C LYS A 462 5.73 13.21 52.03
N LYS A 463 5.58 12.05 51.38
CA LYS A 463 6.62 11.46 50.52
C LYS A 463 6.89 12.31 49.29
N CYS A 464 5.83 12.75 48.59
CA CYS A 464 5.87 13.69 47.47
C CYS A 464 6.65 14.96 47.86
N LYS A 465 6.24 15.64 48.93
CA LYS A 465 6.91 16.86 49.42
C LYS A 465 8.40 16.65 49.71
N SER A 466 8.74 15.53 50.35
CA SER A 466 10.12 15.18 50.66
C SER A 466 10.96 14.96 49.40
N TYR A 467 10.43 14.22 48.41
CA TYR A 467 11.15 13.94 47.16
C TYR A 467 11.28 15.18 46.29
N MET A 468 10.21 15.97 46.17
CA MET A 468 10.23 17.26 45.46
C MET A 468 11.31 18.18 46.05
N ARG A 469 11.39 18.33 47.37
CA ARG A 469 12.45 19.13 48.01
C ARG A 469 13.85 18.56 47.78
N GLY A 470 14.01 17.24 47.90
CA GLY A 470 15.31 16.59 47.75
C GLY A 470 15.87 16.61 46.34
N ILE A 471 15.01 16.55 45.32
CA ILE A 471 15.39 16.49 43.91
C ILE A 471 15.40 17.87 43.28
N PHE A 472 14.34 18.64 43.52
CA PHE A 472 14.09 19.92 42.84
C PHE A 472 14.35 21.13 43.75
N GLY A 473 15.05 20.97 44.87
CA GLY A 473 15.34 22.05 45.83
C GLY A 473 16.07 23.26 45.26
N LYS A 474 16.67 23.16 44.06
CA LYS A 474 17.23 24.31 43.33
C LYS A 474 16.16 25.20 42.67
N TYR A 475 14.95 24.68 42.46
CA TYR A 475 13.81 25.37 41.85
C TYR A 475 12.76 25.81 42.88
N ILE A 476 12.72 25.17 44.06
CA ILE A 476 11.71 25.40 45.09
C ILE A 476 12.33 25.56 46.48
N ASN A 477 11.77 26.46 47.27
CA ASN A 477 12.05 26.61 48.69
C ASN A 477 10.73 26.56 49.49
N ASP A 478 10.80 26.65 50.81
CA ASP A 478 9.64 26.50 51.69
C ASP A 478 8.58 27.60 51.54
N GLU A 479 8.93 28.78 51.03
CA GLU A 479 8.00 29.88 50.73
C GLU A 479 7.23 29.65 49.42
N ASN A 480 7.72 28.74 48.58
CA ASN A 480 7.14 28.39 47.28
C ASN A 480 6.28 27.12 47.33
N ILE A 481 6.10 26.50 48.50
CA ILE A 481 5.31 25.29 48.68
C ILE A 481 4.02 25.62 49.43
N TYR A 482 2.88 25.40 48.80
CA TYR A 482 1.57 25.67 49.37
C TYR A 482 0.78 24.38 49.53
N GLU A 483 0.28 24.13 50.74
CA GLU A 483 -0.52 22.94 51.06
C GLU A 483 -1.93 23.35 51.44
N ARG A 484 -2.92 22.58 50.97
CA ARG A 484 -4.33 22.87 51.24
C ARG A 484 -5.12 21.58 51.48
N ASP A 485 -5.85 21.56 52.59
CA ASP A 485 -6.85 20.52 52.85
C ASP A 485 -8.18 20.92 52.20
N LEU A 486 -8.68 20.07 51.31
CA LEU A 486 -9.96 20.23 50.61
C LEU A 486 -11.00 19.32 51.26
N VAL A 487 -11.36 19.65 52.52
CA VAL A 487 -12.21 18.81 53.38
C VAL A 487 -13.54 18.44 52.72
N ASP A 488 -14.18 19.38 52.02
CA ASP A 488 -15.47 19.16 51.34
C ASP A 488 -15.40 18.14 50.20
N ARG A 489 -14.20 17.85 49.68
CA ARG A 489 -13.96 16.88 48.60
C ARG A 489 -13.09 15.70 49.05
N ASN A 490 -12.84 15.57 50.35
CA ASN A 490 -11.92 14.58 50.93
C ASN A 490 -10.51 14.60 50.28
N GLY A 491 -10.04 15.78 49.85
CA GLY A 491 -8.78 15.94 49.13
C GLY A 491 -7.69 16.66 49.93
N TYR A 492 -6.44 16.49 49.53
CA TYR A 492 -5.26 17.22 49.98
C TYR A 492 -4.44 17.62 48.75
N GLU A 493 -4.14 18.91 48.62
CA GLU A 493 -3.39 19.44 47.48
C GLU A 493 -2.06 20.05 47.95
N ILE A 494 -0.99 19.82 47.19
CA ILE A 494 0.32 20.44 47.38
C ILE A 494 0.81 21.07 46.07
N ASN A 495 1.03 22.38 46.12
CA ASN A 495 1.48 23.20 45.00
C ASN A 495 2.93 23.61 45.17
N PHE A 496 3.71 23.47 44.09
CA PHE A 496 5.12 23.83 44.00
C PHE A 496 5.28 24.96 42.98
N ASN A 497 5.39 26.20 43.47
CA ASN A 497 5.41 27.40 42.63
C ASN A 497 6.80 27.62 42.01
N SER A 498 6.99 27.11 40.79
CA SER A 498 8.14 27.38 39.92
C SER A 498 7.75 27.14 38.46
N SER A 499 7.97 28.14 37.61
CA SER A 499 7.71 28.05 36.16
C SER A 499 8.68 27.12 35.46
N GLU A 500 9.93 27.08 35.90
CA GLU A 500 10.97 26.17 35.40
C GLU A 500 10.59 24.73 35.69
N LEU A 501 10.13 24.46 36.91
CA LEU A 501 9.66 23.13 37.31
C LEU A 501 8.39 22.72 36.56
N ALA A 502 7.43 23.64 36.42
CA ALA A 502 6.24 23.41 35.62
C ALA A 502 6.59 23.03 34.18
N LYS A 503 7.58 23.71 33.58
CA LYS A 503 8.09 23.37 32.26
C LYS A 503 8.74 21.99 32.18
N ILE A 504 9.57 21.62 33.17
CA ILE A 504 10.21 20.29 33.22
C ILE A 504 9.16 19.18 33.19
N PHE A 505 8.06 19.34 33.94
CA PHE A 505 6.98 18.36 33.97
C PHE A 505 6.11 18.41 32.71
N SER A 506 5.72 19.59 32.24
CA SER A 506 4.87 19.71 31.04
C SER A 506 5.55 19.19 29.79
N ASP A 507 6.84 19.48 29.61
CA ASP A 507 7.62 19.05 28.44
C ASP A 507 7.80 17.52 28.40
N ARG A 508 7.71 16.85 29.54
CA ARG A 508 7.89 15.39 29.66
C ARG A 508 6.58 14.61 29.71
N PHE A 509 5.53 15.23 30.23
CA PHE A 509 4.34 14.51 30.65
C PHE A 509 3.00 15.17 30.30
N GLY A 510 2.98 16.34 29.66
CA GLY A 510 1.75 17.12 29.48
C GLY A 510 1.27 17.78 30.78
N THR A 511 0.11 18.44 30.73
CA THR A 511 -0.32 19.37 31.79
C THR A 511 -1.46 18.87 32.67
N GLY A 512 -2.33 18.00 32.16
CA GLY A 512 -3.52 17.54 32.86
C GLY A 512 -3.88 16.08 32.56
N SER A 513 -5.04 15.64 33.02
CA SER A 513 -5.43 14.22 32.97
C SER A 513 -5.67 13.66 31.55
N HIS A 514 -5.95 14.53 30.57
CA HIS A 514 -6.34 14.11 29.22
C HIS A 514 -5.23 14.24 28.17
N ASP A 515 -4.23 15.10 28.41
CA ASP A 515 -3.09 15.37 27.52
C ASP A 515 -1.79 14.77 28.05
N LYS A 516 -1.87 13.89 29.06
CA LYS A 516 -0.70 13.21 29.61
C LYS A 516 -0.12 12.20 28.62
N SER A 517 1.19 12.20 28.48
CA SER A 517 1.99 11.20 27.75
C SER A 517 3.33 11.02 28.47
N ILE A 518 4.24 10.20 27.95
CA ILE A 518 5.58 10.03 28.51
C ILE A 518 6.59 10.24 27.38
N CYS A 519 7.50 11.21 27.54
CA CYS A 519 8.57 11.40 26.56
C CYS A 519 9.52 10.19 26.52
N ASP A 520 10.13 9.96 25.35
CA ASP A 520 10.93 8.76 25.07
C ASP A 520 12.14 8.58 26.01
N GLU A 521 12.76 9.69 26.44
CA GLU A 521 13.87 9.66 27.37
C GLU A 521 13.50 9.02 28.72
N VAL A 522 12.28 9.27 29.19
CA VAL A 522 11.75 8.68 30.42
C VAL A 522 11.23 7.28 30.14
N LYS A 523 10.51 7.09 29.04
CA LYS A 523 9.85 5.82 28.65
C LYS A 523 10.83 4.67 28.42
N TYR A 524 12.04 4.95 27.92
CA TYR A 524 13.06 3.93 27.64
C TYR A 524 14.16 3.84 28.69
N ASN A 525 14.04 4.58 29.79
CA ASN A 525 15.03 4.52 30.85
C ASN A 525 14.93 3.18 31.60
N PHE A 526 16.06 2.66 32.07
CA PHE A 526 16.08 1.43 32.88
C PHE A 526 15.31 1.53 34.21
N ARG A 527 14.98 2.76 34.66
CA ARG A 527 14.23 3.06 35.89
C ARG A 527 12.70 2.99 35.73
N ASN A 528 12.21 2.45 34.62
CA ASN A 528 10.78 2.23 34.35
C ASN A 528 10.00 1.56 35.49
N VAL A 529 10.63 0.66 36.26
CA VAL A 529 10.01 0.01 37.43
C VAL A 529 9.70 1.02 38.55
N ASP A 530 10.58 1.98 38.79
CA ASP A 530 10.38 3.02 39.80
C ASP A 530 9.26 3.99 39.40
N LEU A 531 9.15 4.31 38.10
CA LEU A 531 8.04 5.09 37.55
C LEU A 531 6.70 4.36 37.69
N LEU A 532 6.64 3.09 37.30
CA LEU A 532 5.43 2.29 37.50
C LEU A 532 5.05 2.20 38.98
N SER A 533 6.03 2.08 39.89
CA SER A 533 5.76 2.06 41.34
C SER A 533 5.09 3.34 41.82
N GLY A 534 5.59 4.50 41.39
CA GLY A 534 5.00 5.79 41.76
C GLY A 534 3.61 6.01 41.19
N TYR A 535 3.40 5.59 39.95
CA TYR A 535 2.10 5.66 39.30
C TYR A 535 1.08 4.73 39.98
N TRP A 536 1.50 3.52 40.35
CA TRP A 536 0.66 2.55 41.04
C TRP A 536 0.30 2.97 42.47
N ASP A 537 1.22 3.61 43.18
CA ASP A 537 0.94 4.14 44.51
C ASP A 537 -0.09 5.30 44.47
N GLY A 538 -0.17 6.04 43.36
CA GLY A 538 -1.17 7.09 43.15
C GLY A 538 -2.54 6.54 42.74
N ASP A 539 -2.63 5.95 41.54
CA ASP A 539 -3.92 5.56 40.95
C ASP A 539 -4.28 4.07 41.11
N GLY A 540 -3.33 3.24 41.56
CA GLY A 540 -3.44 1.79 41.63
C GLY A 540 -4.39 1.29 42.71
N HIS A 541 -5.20 0.29 42.37
CA HIS A 541 -6.02 -0.44 43.34
C HIS A 541 -6.01 -1.95 43.08
N ILE A 542 -6.18 -2.74 44.15
CA ILE A 542 -6.22 -4.20 44.07
C ILE A 542 -7.68 -4.67 44.06
N ARG A 543 -8.13 -5.23 42.95
CA ARG A 543 -9.44 -5.86 42.83
C ARG A 543 -9.37 -7.32 43.26
N LYS A 544 -10.01 -7.64 44.38
CA LYS A 544 -10.17 -9.03 44.88
C LYS A 544 -11.43 -9.67 44.32
N GLU A 545 -11.57 -9.73 43.00
CA GLU A 545 -12.74 -10.43 42.43
C GLU A 545 -12.52 -11.94 42.34
N GLY A 546 -13.44 -12.67 42.94
CA GLY A 546 -13.48 -14.12 42.81
C GLY A 546 -14.33 -14.50 41.60
N TYR A 547 -13.74 -15.13 40.58
CA TYR A 547 -14.50 -15.71 39.49
C TYR A 547 -14.89 -17.16 39.83
N LYS A 548 -16.13 -17.55 39.51
CA LYS A 548 -16.52 -18.97 39.57
C LYS A 548 -15.89 -19.69 38.38
N ASN A 549 -15.02 -20.66 38.65
CA ASN A 549 -14.52 -21.55 37.61
C ASN A 549 -15.71 -22.29 36.99
N LYS A 550 -16.00 -22.03 35.71
CA LYS A 550 -17.16 -22.60 35.00
C LYS A 550 -17.14 -24.14 34.92
N ARG A 551 -15.95 -24.78 35.02
CA ARG A 551 -15.80 -26.24 35.01
C ARG A 551 -15.87 -26.89 36.40
N THR A 552 -15.42 -26.20 37.45
CA THR A 552 -15.29 -26.80 38.78
C THR A 552 -16.23 -26.20 39.83
N GLY A 553 -16.95 -25.13 39.50
CA GLY A 553 -17.88 -24.42 40.40
C GLY A 553 -17.20 -23.67 41.56
N LYS A 554 -15.90 -23.86 41.77
CA LYS A 554 -15.13 -23.21 42.86
C LYS A 554 -14.87 -21.74 42.53
N LYS A 555 -15.10 -20.88 43.51
CA LYS A 555 -14.73 -19.46 43.47
C LYS A 555 -13.21 -19.37 43.61
N ARG A 556 -12.52 -18.90 42.58
CA ARG A 556 -11.08 -18.67 42.59
C ARG A 556 -10.87 -17.16 42.69
N ILE A 557 -10.15 -16.72 43.72
CA ILE A 557 -9.76 -15.32 43.88
C ILE A 557 -8.42 -15.18 43.17
N SER A 558 -8.37 -14.35 42.15
CA SER A 558 -7.13 -13.91 41.53
C SER A 558 -7.11 -12.39 41.67
N PRO A 559 -6.30 -11.85 42.59
CA PRO A 559 -6.10 -10.41 42.69
C PRO A 559 -5.67 -9.86 41.34
N GLU A 560 -6.30 -8.78 40.93
CA GLU A 560 -5.88 -7.99 39.77
C GLU A 560 -5.49 -6.62 40.27
N CYS A 561 -4.28 -6.19 39.93
CA CYS A 561 -3.88 -4.81 40.10
C CYS A 561 -4.50 -4.04 38.93
N VAL A 562 -5.25 -2.98 39.23
CA VAL A 562 -5.98 -2.18 38.25
C VAL A 562 -5.66 -0.70 38.46
N ALA A 563 -5.52 0.05 37.38
CA ALA A 563 -5.68 1.49 37.44
C ALA A 563 -6.27 2.04 36.13
N GLU A 564 -6.63 3.32 36.17
CA GLU A 564 -7.46 3.97 35.18
C GLU A 564 -6.87 5.34 34.82
N THR A 565 -6.85 5.67 33.53
CA THR A 565 -6.44 7.00 33.06
C THR A 565 -7.43 7.53 32.03
N ALA A 566 -7.56 8.85 31.94
CA ALA A 566 -8.39 9.52 30.94
C ALA A 566 -7.62 9.88 29.65
N SER A 567 -6.30 9.67 29.62
CA SER A 567 -5.45 9.88 28.45
C SER A 567 -5.17 8.55 27.74
N LEU A 568 -5.42 8.52 26.44
CA LEU A 568 -5.09 7.37 25.59
C LEU A 568 -3.58 7.21 25.44
N ASP A 569 -2.86 8.31 25.20
CA ASP A 569 -1.41 8.28 25.01
C ASP A 569 -0.71 7.74 26.26
N LEU A 570 -1.10 8.22 27.44
CA LEU A 570 -0.56 7.69 28.71
C LEU A 570 -0.86 6.19 28.88
N ALA A 571 -2.08 5.75 28.55
CA ALA A 571 -2.44 4.34 28.66
C ALA A 571 -1.57 3.45 27.75
N LEU A 572 -1.29 3.91 26.53
CA LEU A 572 -0.45 3.21 25.56
C LEU A 572 1.04 3.26 25.92
N ASP A 573 1.52 4.38 26.48
CA ASP A 573 2.90 4.53 26.97
C ASP A 573 3.17 3.63 28.17
N LEU A 574 2.27 3.59 29.15
CA LEU A 574 2.37 2.69 30.30
C LEU A 574 2.34 1.22 29.87
N ARG A 575 1.49 0.89 28.90
CA ARG A 575 1.47 -0.44 28.27
C ARG A 575 2.84 -0.77 27.67
N GLU A 576 3.42 0.13 26.88
CA GLU A 576 4.74 -0.08 26.28
C GLU A 576 5.83 -0.28 27.33
N ILE A 577 5.82 0.53 28.39
CA ILE A 577 6.75 0.38 29.53
C ILE A 577 6.61 -0.99 30.17
N MET A 578 5.39 -1.42 30.52
CA MET A 578 5.13 -2.73 31.12
C MET A 578 5.63 -3.86 30.22
N LEU A 579 5.32 -3.76 28.93
CA LEU A 579 5.74 -4.74 27.94
C LEU A 579 7.28 -4.83 27.82
N SER A 580 7.98 -3.70 27.90
CA SER A 580 9.46 -3.64 27.85
C SER A 580 10.15 -4.38 29.01
N ILE A 581 9.52 -4.38 30.19
CA ILE A 581 9.97 -5.12 31.39
C ILE A 581 9.33 -6.51 31.50
N GLY A 582 8.55 -6.88 30.50
CA GLY A 582 8.00 -8.22 30.32
C GLY A 582 6.64 -8.49 30.95
N ILE A 583 5.96 -7.45 31.44
CA ILE A 583 4.59 -7.50 31.94
C ILE A 583 3.63 -7.28 30.76
N VAL A 584 2.65 -8.17 30.56
CA VAL A 584 1.63 -8.01 29.50
C VAL A 584 0.32 -7.56 30.15
N PRO A 585 -0.03 -6.26 30.13
CA PRO A 585 -1.27 -5.78 30.72
C PRO A 585 -2.47 -6.08 29.81
N SER A 586 -3.63 -6.30 30.42
CA SER A 586 -4.93 -6.22 29.73
C SER A 586 -5.38 -4.76 29.74
N LEU A 587 -5.39 -4.11 28.58
CA LEU A 587 -5.89 -2.74 28.43
C LEU A 587 -7.30 -2.75 27.83
N ARG A 588 -8.23 -2.00 28.42
CA ARG A 588 -9.62 -1.92 27.96
C ARG A 588 -10.13 -0.48 28.03
N GLU A 589 -10.95 -0.14 27.05
CA GLU A 589 -11.73 1.09 27.07
C GLU A 589 -12.97 0.92 27.96
N SER A 590 -13.29 1.97 28.73
CA SER A 590 -14.46 2.05 29.59
C SER A 590 -15.16 3.39 29.35
N VAL A 591 -16.46 3.33 29.08
CA VAL A 591 -17.31 4.53 28.94
C VAL A 591 -18.03 4.76 30.26
N ARG A 592 -17.76 5.90 30.89
CA ARG A 592 -18.41 6.33 32.14
C ARG A 592 -19.86 6.76 31.88
N SER A 593 -20.66 6.82 32.94
CA SER A 593 -22.07 7.19 32.86
C SER A 593 -22.33 8.61 32.33
N ASP A 594 -21.33 9.49 32.41
CA ASP A 594 -21.35 10.85 31.86
C ASP A 594 -20.88 10.93 30.39
N GLY A 595 -20.61 9.79 29.76
CA GLY A 595 -20.14 9.69 28.38
C GLY A 595 -18.64 9.88 28.21
N ARG A 596 -17.88 10.16 29.28
CA ARG A 596 -16.41 10.26 29.19
C ARG A 596 -15.78 8.89 29.05
N VAL A 597 -14.74 8.82 28.24
CA VAL A 597 -13.96 7.60 28.03
C VAL A 597 -12.78 7.58 28.99
N SER A 598 -12.49 6.40 29.53
CA SER A 598 -11.29 6.11 30.30
C SER A 598 -10.70 4.77 29.89
N TYR A 599 -9.43 4.57 30.21
CA TYR A 599 -8.65 3.40 29.85
C TYR A 599 -8.22 2.69 31.12
N ILE A 600 -8.70 1.47 31.28
CA ILE A 600 -8.43 0.62 32.45
C ILE A 600 -7.41 -0.43 32.04
N PHE A 601 -6.27 -0.44 32.73
CA PHE A 601 -5.29 -1.52 32.62
C PHE A 601 -5.39 -2.43 33.83
N SER A 602 -5.32 -3.72 33.58
CA SER A 602 -5.24 -4.74 34.62
C SER A 602 -4.06 -5.66 34.41
N VAL A 603 -3.38 -5.99 35.51
CA VAL A 603 -2.27 -6.94 35.57
C VAL A 603 -2.64 -8.03 36.58
N SER A 604 -2.63 -9.29 36.13
CA SER A 604 -2.96 -10.44 36.98
C SER A 604 -1.73 -10.91 37.78
N ASP A 605 -1.98 -11.24 39.04
CA ASP A 605 -1.05 -11.45 40.17
C ASP A 605 0.30 -12.15 39.94
N SER A 606 0.44 -13.12 39.02
CA SER A 606 1.65 -13.97 39.00
C SER A 606 2.94 -13.31 38.50
N ILE A 607 2.93 -12.03 38.15
CA ILE A 607 4.11 -11.26 37.68
C ILE A 607 4.37 -10.03 38.58
N PHE A 608 3.33 -9.47 39.19
CA PHE A 608 3.44 -8.23 39.97
C PHE A 608 4.24 -8.45 41.27
N ASP A 609 4.02 -9.61 41.90
CA ASP A 609 4.67 -10.07 43.13
C ASP A 609 6.20 -10.29 42.98
N GLU A 610 6.66 -10.84 41.85
CA GLU A 610 8.09 -11.06 41.56
C GLU A 610 8.87 -9.78 41.27
N VAL A 611 8.23 -8.76 40.67
CA VAL A 611 8.89 -7.49 40.28
C VAL A 611 8.85 -6.45 41.41
N PHE A 612 7.83 -6.47 42.27
CA PHE A 612 7.62 -5.49 43.33
C PHE A 612 7.71 -6.05 44.76
N ASN A 613 8.22 -7.29 44.91
CA ASN A 613 8.66 -7.91 46.17
C ASN A 613 7.54 -8.27 47.18
N ILE A 614 6.51 -8.98 46.70
CA ILE A 614 5.45 -9.59 47.52
C ILE A 614 5.43 -11.10 47.20
N GLU A 615 5.39 -11.98 48.19
CA GLU A 615 5.53 -13.44 47.98
C GLU A 615 4.26 -14.10 47.42
N ALA A 616 4.29 -14.65 46.20
CA ALA A 616 3.49 -15.82 45.83
C ALA A 616 4.00 -16.60 44.59
N ASN A 617 3.97 -17.93 44.71
CA ASN A 617 4.43 -18.92 43.74
C ASN A 617 3.47 -19.18 42.54
N ARG A 618 4.07 -19.28 41.33
CA ARG A 618 3.76 -20.14 40.14
C ARG A 618 2.46 -19.99 39.28
N ILE A 619 2.73 -19.65 37.98
CA ILE A 619 2.14 -20.05 36.66
C ILE A 619 0.90 -19.30 36.09
N ASN A 620 1.06 -18.59 34.95
CA ASN A 620 0.65 -19.06 33.59
C ASN A 620 1.19 -18.23 32.39
N SER A 621 2.11 -18.83 31.64
CA SER A 621 2.83 -18.34 30.44
C SER A 621 2.00 -18.39 29.13
N ARG A 622 0.68 -18.23 29.17
CA ARG A 622 -0.18 -18.56 28.00
C ARG A 622 -0.41 -17.44 26.99
N PHE A 623 -0.02 -16.21 27.31
CA PHE A 623 -0.28 -15.03 26.48
C PHE A 623 0.99 -14.35 25.98
N LYS A 624 2.16 -14.97 26.23
CA LYS A 624 3.47 -14.44 25.86
C LYS A 624 4.45 -15.54 25.46
N ILE A 625 5.27 -15.24 24.44
CA ILE A 625 6.48 -15.99 24.10
C ILE A 625 7.67 -15.01 24.05
N TYR A 626 8.87 -15.45 24.41
CA TYR A 626 10.09 -14.63 24.35
C TYR A 626 10.89 -14.92 23.09
N THR A 627 11.53 -13.89 22.55
CA THR A 627 12.53 -13.98 21.48
C THR A 627 13.80 -13.26 21.93
N GLU A 628 14.90 -13.35 21.16
CA GLU A 628 16.15 -12.66 21.49
C GLU A 628 16.01 -11.13 21.44
N SER A 629 15.15 -10.61 20.55
CA SER A 629 15.01 -9.17 20.26
C SER A 629 13.67 -8.57 20.71
N GLY A 630 12.79 -9.33 21.37
CA GLY A 630 11.42 -8.90 21.69
C GLY A 630 10.57 -10.00 22.33
N PHE A 631 9.24 -9.86 22.26
CA PHE A 631 8.29 -10.85 22.76
C PHE A 631 7.05 -10.95 21.85
N GLY A 632 6.30 -12.03 21.97
CA GLY A 632 5.05 -12.23 21.26
C GLY A 632 3.83 -11.89 22.11
N VAL A 633 2.80 -11.26 21.55
CA VAL A 633 1.50 -11.04 22.19
C VAL A 633 0.42 -11.83 21.46
N LEU A 634 -0.35 -12.62 22.22
CA LEU A 634 -1.36 -13.52 21.67
C LEU A 634 -2.46 -12.79 20.89
N VAL A 635 -2.73 -13.24 19.67
CA VAL A 635 -3.93 -12.92 18.89
C VAL A 635 -5.13 -13.60 19.55
N THR A 636 -6.07 -12.80 20.03
CA THR A 636 -7.24 -13.27 20.79
C THR A 636 -8.51 -13.31 19.96
N LYS A 637 -8.56 -12.56 18.85
CA LYS A 637 -9.69 -12.50 17.93
C LYS A 637 -9.19 -12.17 16.53
N LYS A 638 -9.79 -12.81 15.54
CA LYS A 638 -9.70 -12.45 14.13
C LYS A 638 -11.08 -12.65 13.52
N GLU A 639 -11.58 -11.65 12.83
CA GLU A 639 -12.87 -11.70 12.13
C GLU A 639 -12.70 -11.12 10.73
N LEU A 640 -13.25 -11.80 9.74
CA LEU A 640 -13.46 -11.22 8.42
C LEU A 640 -14.60 -10.20 8.53
N LEU A 641 -14.39 -8.99 8.00
CA LEU A 641 -15.41 -7.95 7.97
C LEU A 641 -16.16 -8.03 6.64
N GLU A 642 -17.31 -8.70 6.65
CA GLU A 642 -18.14 -8.91 5.45
C GLU A 642 -18.71 -7.58 4.89
N ASP A 643 -18.99 -6.62 5.77
CA ASP A 643 -19.50 -5.28 5.42
C ASP A 643 -18.52 -4.19 5.92
N PHE A 644 -17.45 -3.95 5.15
CA PHE A 644 -16.47 -2.89 5.43
C PHE A 644 -16.73 -1.65 4.54
N ASP A 645 -17.35 -0.62 5.13
CA ASP A 645 -17.74 0.61 4.43
C ASP A 645 -16.70 1.75 4.48
N ASP A 646 -15.54 1.53 5.13
CA ASP A 646 -14.50 2.56 5.30
C ASP A 646 -13.49 2.56 4.14
N LEU A 647 -12.73 3.65 3.99
CA LEU A 647 -11.58 3.70 3.09
C LEU A 647 -10.39 2.99 3.74
N ILE A 648 -9.50 2.48 2.90
CA ILE A 648 -8.20 1.97 3.32
C ILE A 648 -7.11 2.95 2.92
N CYS A 649 -6.09 3.04 3.76
CA CYS A 649 -4.96 3.93 3.51
C CYS A 649 -3.64 3.17 3.50
N SER A 650 -2.67 3.83 2.86
CA SER A 650 -1.27 3.47 2.79
C SER A 650 -0.42 4.61 3.33
N ILE A 651 0.55 4.28 4.18
CA ILE A 651 1.52 5.23 4.74
C ILE A 651 2.90 4.81 4.27
N SER A 652 3.57 5.68 3.52
CA SER A 652 4.96 5.50 3.07
C SER A 652 5.90 6.41 3.86
N VAL A 653 7.09 5.91 4.16
CA VAL A 653 8.11 6.63 4.95
C VAL A 653 9.44 6.72 4.20
N ASP A 654 10.29 7.68 4.59
CA ASP A 654 11.63 7.82 4.03
C ASP A 654 12.51 6.58 4.24
N ILE A 655 13.14 6.10 3.16
CA ILE A 655 14.02 4.92 3.14
C ILE A 655 15.47 5.39 3.29
N ASP A 656 16.21 4.84 4.25
CA ASP A 656 17.67 5.00 4.28
C ASP A 656 18.30 3.99 3.31
N VAL A 657 19.24 4.47 2.48
CA VAL A 657 19.82 3.77 1.31
C VAL A 657 20.65 2.52 1.67
N ASP A 658 20.83 2.21 2.97
CA ASP A 658 21.73 1.14 3.47
C ASP A 658 21.03 0.05 4.32
N GLU A 659 19.70 -0.01 4.39
CA GLU A 659 18.99 -1.06 5.13
C GLU A 659 18.07 -1.91 4.24
N ASP A 660 18.31 -3.23 4.22
CA ASP A 660 17.42 -4.25 3.67
C ASP A 660 15.98 -4.05 4.20
N ILE A 661 15.10 -3.57 3.32
CA ILE A 661 13.62 -3.53 3.37
C ILE A 661 13.04 -3.55 4.81
N VAL A 662 12.92 -2.35 5.36
CA VAL A 662 12.53 -2.03 6.74
C VAL A 662 11.01 -1.98 6.90
N ASP A 663 10.36 -3.14 7.08
CA ASP A 663 8.91 -3.20 7.39
C ASP A 663 8.63 -3.51 8.87
N GLY A 664 7.61 -2.89 9.44
CA GLY A 664 7.32 -2.79 10.88
C GLY A 664 7.11 -4.09 11.68
N GLY A 665 8.08 -4.41 12.54
CA GLY A 665 7.88 -5.24 13.72
C GLY A 665 6.83 -4.63 14.63
N SER A 666 5.92 -5.45 15.15
CA SER A 666 4.63 -5.00 15.63
C SER A 666 4.70 -4.23 16.96
N TYR A 667 4.79 -2.90 16.86
CA TYR A 667 4.35 -1.96 17.89
C TYR A 667 3.37 -0.99 17.28
N ILE A 668 2.11 -1.43 17.17
CA ILE A 668 1.01 -0.66 16.56
C ILE A 668 1.09 -0.77 15.04
N LEU A 669 -0.01 -1.26 14.47
CA LEU A 669 -0.07 -2.00 13.21
C LEU A 669 0.15 -1.09 12.00
N ASN A 670 1.42 -0.73 11.80
CA ASN A 670 1.96 -0.14 10.58
C ASN A 670 2.53 -1.29 9.76
N GLY A 671 1.93 -1.60 8.63
CA GLY A 671 2.57 -2.51 7.70
C GLY A 671 2.63 -1.93 6.32
N MET A 672 3.83 -2.07 5.79
CA MET A 672 4.15 -2.12 4.40
C MET A 672 4.10 -3.60 4.00
N ALA A 673 3.48 -3.92 2.87
CA ALA A 673 3.36 -5.28 2.36
C ALA A 673 3.01 -5.31 0.88
N SER A 674 3.05 -6.52 0.33
CA SER A 674 3.54 -6.91 -0.98
C SER A 674 2.58 -7.95 -1.58
N SER A 675 2.00 -7.71 -2.77
CA SER A 675 1.07 -8.62 -3.48
C SER A 675 1.72 -9.92 -4.03
N ASN A 676 1.05 -10.71 -4.89
CA ASN A 676 1.45 -12.09 -5.25
C ASN A 676 1.44 -12.35 -6.78
N SER A 677 1.89 -11.42 -7.63
CA SER A 677 2.18 -11.76 -9.04
C SER A 677 3.55 -12.43 -9.11
N PRO A 678 3.71 -13.64 -9.71
CA PRO A 678 5.03 -14.24 -9.89
C PRO A 678 5.93 -13.40 -10.82
N TRP A 679 5.35 -12.48 -11.59
CA TRP A 679 6.05 -11.67 -12.58
C TRP A 679 6.42 -10.27 -12.09
N TYR A 680 5.79 -9.81 -11.00
CA TYR A 680 6.01 -8.47 -10.47
C TYR A 680 6.66 -8.47 -9.08
N ARG A 681 7.60 -7.54 -8.86
CA ARG A 681 8.34 -7.34 -7.61
C ARG A 681 8.28 -5.88 -7.16
N GLY A 682 8.54 -5.66 -5.87
CA GLY A 682 8.51 -4.31 -5.26
C GLY A 682 9.56 -3.32 -5.77
N ASP A 683 10.59 -3.78 -6.49
CA ASP A 683 11.64 -2.94 -7.05
C ASP A 683 11.38 -2.47 -8.49
N GLN A 684 10.24 -2.87 -9.07
CA GLN A 684 9.74 -2.42 -10.35
C GLN A 684 8.77 -1.25 -10.14
N LEU A 685 8.78 -0.28 -11.07
CA LEU A 685 7.90 0.89 -11.01
C LEU A 685 6.89 0.90 -12.18
N TRP A 686 5.72 1.43 -11.86
CA TRP A 686 4.57 1.75 -12.68
C TRP A 686 4.36 3.27 -12.69
N ALA A 687 3.64 3.76 -13.69
CA ALA A 687 3.09 5.11 -13.62
C ALA A 687 1.89 5.18 -12.66
N GLU A 688 1.81 6.25 -11.88
CA GLU A 688 0.61 6.75 -11.22
C GLU A 688 0.15 7.97 -12.03
N PRO A 689 -0.82 7.82 -12.94
CA PRO A 689 -1.25 8.90 -13.82
C PRO A 689 -1.97 10.00 -13.05
N ASN A 690 -1.66 11.26 -13.39
CA ASN A 690 -2.28 12.43 -12.80
C ASN A 690 -3.73 12.57 -13.28
N ILE A 691 -4.67 12.25 -12.39
CA ILE A 691 -6.12 12.28 -12.67
C ILE A 691 -6.60 13.68 -13.08
N VAL A 692 -6.06 14.74 -12.47
CA VAL A 692 -6.48 16.12 -12.76
C VAL A 692 -6.02 16.53 -14.15
N ASP A 693 -4.78 16.19 -14.50
CA ASP A 693 -4.25 16.45 -15.84
C ASP A 693 -5.01 15.65 -16.91
N GLY A 694 -5.29 14.36 -16.66
CA GLY A 694 -6.15 13.55 -17.52
C GLY A 694 -7.54 14.16 -17.72
N ALA A 695 -8.15 14.70 -16.65
CA ALA A 695 -9.43 15.40 -16.74
C ALA A 695 -9.34 16.70 -17.55
N MET A 696 -8.27 17.47 -17.37
CA MET A 696 -8.00 18.68 -18.15
C MET A 696 -7.85 18.38 -19.64
N LYS A 697 -7.13 17.31 -19.99
CA LYS A 697 -6.95 16.86 -21.38
C LYS A 697 -8.26 16.39 -22.01
N MET A 698 -9.06 15.60 -21.30
CA MET A 698 -10.41 15.23 -21.76
C MET A 698 -11.27 16.47 -22.01
N ARG A 699 -11.26 17.43 -21.08
CA ARG A 699 -12.00 18.69 -21.24
C ARG A 699 -11.48 19.51 -22.43
N HIS A 700 -10.17 19.56 -22.62
CA HIS A 700 -9.55 20.26 -23.73
C HIS A 700 -9.97 19.68 -25.07
N VAL A 701 -9.87 18.36 -25.24
CA VAL A 701 -10.28 17.64 -26.46
C VAL A 701 -11.76 17.85 -26.76
N TYR A 702 -12.63 17.77 -25.74
CA TYR A 702 -14.06 18.02 -25.90
C TYR A 702 -14.38 19.46 -26.36
N ASN A 703 -13.66 20.45 -25.84
CA ASN A 703 -13.86 21.86 -26.18
C ASN A 703 -13.22 22.25 -27.53
N ASN A 704 -12.20 21.51 -27.98
CA ASN A 704 -11.39 21.82 -29.16
C ASN A 704 -11.42 20.66 -30.19
N GLN A 705 -12.61 20.13 -30.48
CA GLN A 705 -12.79 18.90 -31.27
C GLN A 705 -12.12 18.93 -32.66
N SER A 706 -12.10 20.09 -33.33
CA SER A 706 -11.44 20.22 -34.64
C SER A 706 -9.92 20.11 -34.54
N GLU A 707 -9.33 20.64 -33.47
CA GLU A 707 -7.89 20.51 -33.20
C GLU A 707 -7.56 19.06 -32.83
N ALA A 708 -8.36 18.45 -31.95
CA ALA A 708 -8.18 17.05 -31.57
C ALA A 708 -8.30 16.09 -32.77
N LEU A 709 -9.26 16.32 -33.66
CA LEU A 709 -9.39 15.52 -34.89
C LEU A 709 -8.16 15.69 -35.81
N GLU A 710 -7.61 16.90 -35.92
CA GLU A 710 -6.39 17.13 -36.69
C GLU A 710 -5.18 16.44 -36.06
N THR A 711 -5.08 16.46 -34.74
CA THR A 711 -4.05 15.73 -33.98
C THR A 711 -4.17 14.22 -34.21
N GLY A 712 -5.38 13.65 -34.18
CA GLY A 712 -5.63 12.24 -34.52
C GLY A 712 -5.24 11.88 -35.96
N LYS A 713 -5.55 12.75 -36.94
CA LYS A 713 -5.12 12.55 -38.35
C LYS A 713 -3.61 12.57 -38.53
N LYS A 714 -2.90 13.46 -37.82
CA LYS A 714 -1.43 13.49 -37.83
C LYS A 714 -0.86 12.20 -37.27
N LEU A 715 -1.42 11.69 -36.18
CA LEU A 715 -1.04 10.40 -35.61
C LEU A 715 -1.29 9.25 -36.59
N ALA A 716 -2.48 9.16 -37.19
CA ALA A 716 -2.78 8.13 -38.20
C ALA A 716 -1.79 8.15 -39.37
N LYS A 717 -1.45 9.34 -39.88
CA LYS A 717 -0.45 9.50 -40.93
C LYS A 717 0.93 9.00 -40.48
N SER A 718 1.37 9.39 -39.28
CA SER A 718 2.63 8.93 -38.70
C SER A 718 2.64 7.41 -38.53
N ILE A 719 1.53 6.81 -38.11
CA ILE A 719 1.38 5.36 -37.97
C ILE A 719 1.47 4.66 -39.34
N ALA A 720 0.73 5.16 -40.34
CA ALA A 720 0.76 4.60 -41.70
C ALA A 720 2.16 4.66 -42.33
N GLU A 721 2.93 5.72 -42.07
CA GLU A 721 4.28 5.89 -42.60
C GLU A 721 5.32 4.99 -41.90
N ASN A 722 5.19 4.79 -40.58
CA ASN A 722 6.27 4.19 -39.77
C ASN A 722 5.97 2.77 -39.25
N PHE A 723 4.70 2.37 -39.23
CA PHE A 723 4.23 1.12 -38.60
C PHE A 723 3.34 0.28 -39.53
N SER A 724 3.31 0.59 -40.83
CA SER A 724 2.72 -0.28 -41.83
C SER A 724 3.42 -1.63 -41.86
N TRP A 725 2.76 -2.64 -42.42
CA TRP A 725 3.36 -3.95 -42.65
C TRP A 725 4.65 -3.91 -43.46
N GLU A 726 4.72 -3.05 -44.47
CA GLU A 726 5.95 -2.84 -45.24
C GLU A 726 7.07 -2.27 -44.35
N ALA A 727 6.78 -1.22 -43.57
CA ALA A 727 7.76 -0.60 -42.70
C ALA A 727 8.26 -1.55 -41.59
N ILE A 728 7.34 -2.25 -40.91
CA ILE A 728 7.71 -3.18 -39.83
C ILE A 728 8.39 -4.43 -40.39
N GLY A 729 7.93 -4.95 -41.53
CA GLY A 729 8.55 -6.09 -42.19
C GLY A 729 10.01 -5.78 -42.56
N GLN A 730 10.25 -4.59 -43.12
CA GLN A 730 11.59 -4.15 -43.49
C GLN A 730 12.48 -3.97 -42.24
N ARG A 731 11.96 -3.38 -41.16
CA ARG A 731 12.69 -3.28 -39.88
C ARG A 731 13.09 -4.65 -39.32
N ILE A 732 12.19 -5.64 -39.37
CA ILE A 732 12.53 -7.01 -38.94
C ILE A 732 13.66 -7.59 -39.80
N ILE A 733 13.56 -7.44 -41.12
CA ILE A 733 14.58 -7.91 -42.07
C ILE A 733 15.93 -7.23 -41.79
N ASP A 734 15.95 -5.93 -41.55
CA ASP A 734 17.16 -5.16 -41.29
C ASP A 734 17.79 -5.55 -39.95
N GLU A 735 16.99 -5.68 -38.88
CA GLU A 735 17.47 -6.07 -37.55
C GLU A 735 18.05 -7.48 -37.52
N ILE A 736 17.43 -8.43 -38.21
CA ILE A 736 17.91 -9.81 -38.34
C ILE A 736 19.08 -9.90 -39.33
N GLY A 737 19.02 -9.13 -40.42
CA GLY A 737 20.06 -9.05 -41.44
C GLY A 737 21.34 -8.39 -40.94
N GLY A 738 21.25 -7.56 -39.90
CA GLY A 738 22.40 -6.94 -39.22
C GLY A 738 23.17 -7.87 -38.28
N MET A 739 22.64 -9.05 -37.97
CA MET A 739 23.36 -10.14 -37.29
C MET A 739 24.33 -10.83 -38.25
#